data_AF-A0A5J4SX86-F1
#
_entry.id   AF-A0A5J4SX86-F1
#
_cell.length_a   1.000
_cell.length_b   1.000
_cell.length_c   1.000
_cell.angle_alpha   90.00
_cell.angle_beta   90.00
_cell.angle_gamma   90.00
#
_symmetry.space_group_name_H-M   'P 1'
#
loop_
_entity.id
_entity.type
_entity.pdbx_description
1 polymer ?
#
loop_
_entity_poly.entity_id
_entity_poly.type
_entity_poly.pdbx_seq_one_letter_code
_entity_poly.pdbx_strand_id
1 'polypeptide(L)'
;MIEMYYFCSTTTHQKPMNKKIILAFLLFPAHLLFAQINTERVMMIARNALYFEDYVLSIQYFNQVINAKPYLYEPYFYRGLAKINLDDFQGAEYDCSAAVQRNPFVVGAYQIRGLARIKQQKFDEAIEDYKKALEYDPENLTLWHNLTLCRMQKEDYEEAKADLAKLLTIAPKYTRAYLMRGGISLRQNDTIRALQDFDKAIDMDKYDPDAYASRAILKLQQNQYAEAEVDFDNAVYLDAKNVGNYINRALTRFYQNNLRGAMNDYDIALDINPDNFIGHYNRGLLRAQVGDDNRAIEDFDFVIQIEPDNMPAIFNRGLLRAETGDLRGAISDFSTVIETYPNFTTGYHYRAEAKRKLGDRKGAEADELKLLKMDIDRRNGVTSGNNMASNAGTEEKDDNKTRKKSDRNMNNYRKIVIADDANTEQRYTSDYRGKIQDKNVNITIEPMYVLTYYEKANEVKRIVHYHKYIDDLNRSGVFPKRLQISNTEAPLTEEQVNTHFALIDTHTSSIVSDPNNPVRHFARAIDFYLVQDFSGCIEDLTQAVVADDTFFPAYFMRALVRCKQLEYQKAEVEAISSTSGILLPDKKKEVSSNTDYDIVKNDLDKVISLAPDFVYAYYNRGNLSAMLNDYRAAIVAYDKAIELNKDFAEAYFNRGLTHIFLGNNKTGISDLSKAGELGIVSAYNIIKRFTEMGE
;
A
#
# COMPACT_ATOMS: atom_id res chain seq x y z
N MET A 1 -64.31 41.34 25.93
CA MET A 1 -64.71 42.74 25.68
C MET A 1 -63.81 43.26 24.57
N ILE A 2 -64.22 43.75 23.41
CA ILE A 2 -65.51 44.14 22.81
C ILE A 2 -65.24 44.18 21.28
N GLU A 3 -66.20 43.70 20.48
CA GLU A 3 -66.32 43.96 19.03
C GLU A 3 -66.66 45.44 18.77
N MET A 4 -66.25 46.00 17.63
CA MET A 4 -67.06 46.87 16.73
C MET A 4 -66.13 47.61 15.74
N TYR A 5 -66.21 47.45 14.40
CA TYR A 5 -67.24 47.73 13.39
C TYR A 5 -66.80 48.91 12.48
N TYR A 6 -66.69 48.62 11.17
CA TYR A 6 -67.18 49.38 9.99
C TYR A 6 -66.64 50.79 9.61
N PHE A 7 -66.16 50.92 8.36
CA PHE A 7 -66.78 51.63 7.20
C PHE A 7 -65.70 51.82 6.09
N CYS A 8 -65.78 51.16 4.92
CA CYS A 8 -66.53 51.46 3.68
C CYS A 8 -65.98 52.60 2.79
N SER A 9 -65.45 52.18 1.63
CA SER A 9 -65.49 52.72 0.25
C SER A 9 -65.37 54.23 -0.06
N THR A 10 -64.50 54.58 -1.04
CA THR A 10 -64.81 55.13 -2.39
C THR A 10 -63.58 55.79 -3.03
N THR A 11 -62.95 55.12 -4.01
CA THR A 11 -62.79 55.52 -5.44
C THR A 11 -62.18 56.89 -5.74
N THR A 12 -61.03 56.91 -6.45
CA THR A 12 -60.95 57.40 -7.86
C THR A 12 -59.54 57.27 -8.49
N HIS A 13 -59.54 56.68 -9.69
CA HIS A 13 -58.58 56.63 -10.79
C HIS A 13 -57.12 57.16 -10.67
N GLN A 14 -56.17 56.26 -10.86
CA GLN A 14 -54.87 56.53 -11.52
C GLN A 14 -54.53 55.44 -12.54
N LYS A 15 -54.09 55.85 -13.74
CA LYS A 15 -53.76 55.00 -14.90
C LYS A 15 -52.63 54.00 -14.57
N PRO A 16 -52.62 52.80 -15.20
CA PRO A 16 -51.73 51.71 -14.84
C PRO A 16 -50.40 51.81 -15.61
N MET A 17 -49.31 52.14 -14.92
CA MET A 17 -47.97 51.97 -15.47
C MET A 17 -47.37 50.66 -14.93
N ASN A 18 -47.35 49.64 -15.80
CA ASN A 18 -46.48 48.48 -15.81
C ASN A 18 -46.20 47.71 -14.50
N LYS A 19 -47.21 46.98 -14.00
CA LYS A 19 -47.03 45.87 -13.05
C LYS A 19 -46.06 44.78 -13.54
N LYS A 20 -45.79 44.68 -14.85
CA LYS A 20 -44.82 43.72 -15.41
C LYS A 20 -43.35 44.08 -15.14
N ILE A 21 -43.01 45.35 -14.97
CA ILE A 21 -41.61 45.77 -14.76
C ILE A 21 -41.20 45.58 -13.28
N ILE A 22 -42.12 45.81 -12.35
CA ILE A 22 -41.87 45.59 -10.91
C ILE A 22 -41.84 44.09 -10.57
N LEU A 23 -42.66 43.26 -11.24
CA LEU A 23 -42.62 41.80 -11.07
C LEU A 23 -41.33 41.19 -11.67
N ALA A 24 -40.80 41.77 -12.75
CA ALA A 24 -39.52 41.35 -13.34
C ALA A 24 -38.32 41.68 -12.43
N PHE A 25 -38.37 42.78 -11.67
CA PHE A 25 -37.31 43.13 -10.71
C PHE A 25 -37.37 42.31 -9.40
N LEU A 26 -38.55 41.84 -8.99
CA LEU A 26 -38.72 40.97 -7.82
C LEU A 26 -38.36 39.49 -8.08
N LEU A 27 -38.31 39.06 -9.35
CA LEU A 27 -37.86 37.72 -9.75
C LEU A 27 -36.36 37.63 -10.02
N PHE A 28 -35.63 38.76 -10.01
CA PHE A 28 -34.20 38.79 -10.35
C PHE A 28 -33.20 38.40 -9.25
N PRO A 29 -33.51 38.31 -7.93
CA PRO A 29 -32.54 37.79 -6.96
C PRO A 29 -32.65 36.27 -6.73
N ALA A 30 -33.63 35.57 -7.31
CA ALA A 30 -33.77 34.12 -7.13
C ALA A 30 -32.78 33.28 -7.95
N HIS A 31 -32.12 33.86 -8.96
CA HIS A 31 -31.20 33.15 -9.87
C HIS A 31 -29.72 33.18 -9.46
N LEU A 32 -29.40 33.67 -8.25
CA LEU A 32 -28.01 33.74 -7.73
C LEU A 32 -27.85 33.12 -6.33
N LEU A 33 -28.78 32.28 -5.89
CA LEU A 33 -28.59 31.49 -4.67
C LEU A 33 -27.83 30.21 -5.00
N PHE A 34 -26.51 30.32 -5.18
CA PHE A 34 -25.66 29.15 -4.96
C PHE A 34 -25.81 28.77 -3.49
N ALA A 35 -26.18 27.52 -3.20
CA ALA A 35 -26.12 27.00 -1.84
C ALA A 35 -24.66 27.06 -1.36
N GLN A 36 -24.31 28.12 -0.64
CA GLN A 36 -22.94 28.36 -0.25
C GLN A 36 -22.61 27.43 0.92
N ILE A 37 -21.74 26.45 0.67
CA ILE A 37 -21.23 25.56 1.73
C ILE A 37 -20.60 26.45 2.81
N ASN A 38 -21.04 26.29 4.06
CA ASN A 38 -20.41 26.96 5.18
C ASN A 38 -19.03 26.33 5.42
N THR A 39 -18.01 26.88 4.75
CA THR A 39 -16.65 26.34 4.76
C THR A 39 -16.04 26.30 6.15
N GLU A 40 -16.40 27.23 7.05
CA GLU A 40 -15.89 27.25 8.42
C GLU A 40 -16.42 26.06 9.22
N ARG A 41 -17.72 25.78 9.09
CA ARG A 41 -18.32 24.60 9.73
C ARG A 41 -17.73 23.31 9.17
N VAL A 42 -17.56 23.20 7.85
CA VAL A 42 -16.96 22.03 7.22
C VAL A 42 -15.50 21.85 7.66
N MET A 43 -14.72 22.93 7.71
CA MET A 43 -13.35 22.92 8.22
C MET A 43 -13.29 22.44 9.68
N MET A 44 -14.21 22.89 10.54
CA MET A 44 -14.28 22.45 11.94
C MET A 44 -14.62 20.96 12.05
N ILE A 45 -15.57 20.47 11.24
CA ILE A 45 -15.91 19.04 11.18
C ILE A 45 -14.70 18.22 10.71
N ALA A 46 -13.99 18.68 9.68
CA ALA A 46 -12.79 18.03 9.16
C ALA A 46 -11.70 17.93 10.24
N ARG A 47 -11.41 19.02 10.95
CA ARG A 47 -10.42 19.04 12.04
C ARG A 47 -10.83 18.15 13.22
N ASN A 48 -12.11 18.09 13.55
CA ASN A 48 -12.61 17.16 14.56
C ASN A 48 -12.44 15.71 14.11
N ALA A 49 -12.76 15.38 12.86
CA ALA A 49 -12.52 14.04 12.31
C ALA A 49 -11.03 13.67 12.37
N LEU A 50 -10.14 14.60 12.01
CA LEU A 50 -8.69 14.43 12.15
C LEU A 50 -8.25 14.17 13.59
N TYR A 51 -8.81 14.92 14.55
CA TYR A 51 -8.51 14.77 15.98
C TYR A 51 -8.96 13.40 16.52
N PHE A 52 -10.08 12.87 16.03
CA PHE A 52 -10.56 11.52 16.33
C PHE A 52 -9.95 10.44 15.42
N GLU A 53 -8.89 10.79 14.69
CA GLU A 53 -8.12 9.89 13.81
C GLU A 53 -8.95 9.28 12.66
N ASP A 54 -10.10 9.85 12.32
CA ASP A 54 -10.87 9.49 11.13
C ASP A 54 -10.29 10.21 9.90
N TYR A 55 -9.12 9.72 9.46
CA TYR A 55 -8.31 10.35 8.42
C TYR A 55 -9.03 10.40 7.07
N VAL A 56 -9.75 9.34 6.68
CA VAL A 56 -10.46 9.29 5.40
C VAL A 56 -11.60 10.31 5.37
N LEU A 57 -12.44 10.34 6.41
CA LEU A 57 -13.54 11.30 6.48
C LEU A 57 -13.01 12.74 6.53
N SER A 58 -11.95 12.96 7.28
CA SER A 58 -11.25 14.24 7.36
C SER A 58 -10.77 14.72 5.99
N ILE A 59 -10.11 13.85 5.21
CA ILE A 59 -9.67 14.12 3.84
C ILE A 59 -10.86 14.53 2.95
N GLN A 60 -11.99 13.82 3.03
CA GLN A 60 -13.20 14.15 2.24
C GLN A 60 -13.74 15.54 2.57
N TYR A 61 -13.79 15.92 3.84
CA TYR A 61 -14.21 17.27 4.21
C TYR A 61 -13.19 18.34 3.79
N PHE A 62 -11.89 18.08 3.91
CA PHE A 62 -10.87 19.01 3.39
C PHE A 62 -10.97 19.18 1.86
N ASN A 63 -11.29 18.13 1.10
CA ASN A 63 -11.56 18.24 -0.34
C ASN A 63 -12.72 19.20 -0.62
N GLN A 64 -13.82 19.12 0.15
CA GLN A 64 -14.94 20.05 0.00
C GLN A 64 -14.52 21.51 0.26
N VAL A 65 -13.70 21.75 1.28
CA VAL A 65 -13.17 23.09 1.56
C VAL A 65 -12.23 23.55 0.46
N ILE A 66 -11.34 22.69 -0.03
CA ILE A 66 -10.41 22.99 -1.14
C ILE A 66 -11.19 23.35 -2.40
N ASN A 67 -12.21 22.58 -2.76
CA ASN A 67 -13.05 22.84 -3.93
C ASN A 67 -13.78 24.18 -3.83
N ALA A 68 -14.21 24.58 -2.62
CA ALA A 68 -14.87 25.87 -2.39
C ALA A 68 -13.89 27.05 -2.25
N LYS A 69 -12.73 26.84 -1.64
CA LYS A 69 -11.72 27.88 -1.34
C LYS A 69 -10.29 27.33 -1.57
N PRO A 70 -9.84 27.22 -2.83
CA PRO A 70 -8.54 26.62 -3.16
C PRO A 70 -7.31 27.40 -2.68
N TYR A 71 -7.49 28.66 -2.25
CA TYR A 71 -6.41 29.56 -1.82
C TYR A 71 -6.07 29.43 -0.33
N LEU A 72 -6.91 28.77 0.48
CA LEU A 72 -6.61 28.52 1.90
C LEU A 72 -5.50 27.49 2.03
N TYR A 73 -4.56 27.69 2.95
CA TYR A 73 -3.45 26.74 3.16
C TYR A 73 -3.84 25.62 4.13
N GLU A 74 -4.72 25.93 5.09
CA GLU A 74 -5.15 25.05 6.18
C GLU A 74 -5.68 23.69 5.70
N PRO A 75 -6.59 23.61 4.71
CA PRO A 75 -7.12 22.31 4.31
C PRO A 75 -6.05 21.46 3.63
N TYR A 76 -5.09 22.04 2.91
CA TYR A 76 -3.96 21.29 2.34
C TYR A 76 -3.05 20.79 3.46
N PHE A 77 -2.69 21.65 4.41
CA PHE A 77 -1.86 21.24 5.54
C PHE A 77 -2.48 20.09 6.34
N TYR A 78 -3.74 20.21 6.72
CA TYR A 78 -4.42 19.17 7.50
C TYR A 78 -4.73 17.91 6.71
N ARG A 79 -4.95 18.01 5.39
CA ARG A 79 -5.08 16.84 4.50
C ARG A 79 -3.75 16.11 4.36
N GLY A 80 -2.64 16.83 4.24
CA GLY A 80 -1.29 16.25 4.26
C GLY A 80 -0.97 15.57 5.60
N LEU A 81 -1.41 16.17 6.72
CA LEU A 81 -1.31 15.56 8.05
C LEU A 81 -2.17 14.29 8.18
N ALA A 82 -3.34 14.22 7.56
CA ALA A 82 -4.12 12.99 7.52
C ALA A 82 -3.40 11.90 6.70
N LYS A 83 -2.89 12.26 5.52
CA LYS A 83 -2.20 11.35 4.59
C LYS A 83 -0.92 10.74 5.18
N ILE A 84 -0.10 11.52 5.91
CA ILE A 84 1.11 10.97 6.54
C ILE A 84 0.79 9.91 7.60
N ASN A 85 -0.37 10.01 8.27
CA ASN A 85 -0.83 9.00 9.24
C ASN A 85 -1.44 7.74 8.58
N LEU A 86 -1.77 7.83 7.28
CA LEU A 86 -2.17 6.71 6.42
C LEU A 86 -0.98 6.13 5.63
N ASP A 87 0.25 6.53 5.96
CA ASP A 87 1.49 6.16 5.27
C ASP A 87 1.53 6.56 3.78
N ASP A 88 0.66 7.50 3.36
CA ASP A 88 0.71 8.15 2.05
C ASP A 88 1.70 9.31 2.07
N PHE A 89 2.99 8.97 2.04
CA PHE A 89 4.08 9.94 2.14
C PHE A 89 4.15 10.86 0.91
N GLN A 90 3.89 10.35 -0.30
CA GLN A 90 3.91 11.16 -1.51
C GLN A 90 2.76 12.18 -1.53
N GLY A 91 1.56 11.75 -1.15
CA GLY A 91 0.40 12.65 -1.06
C GLY A 91 0.56 13.68 0.06
N ALA A 92 1.16 13.31 1.20
CA ALA A 92 1.48 14.24 2.27
C ALA A 92 2.50 15.31 1.84
N GLU A 93 3.55 14.93 1.11
CA GLU A 93 4.54 15.85 0.56
C GLU A 93 3.91 16.84 -0.44
N TYR A 94 3.03 16.35 -1.32
CA TYR A 94 2.31 17.16 -2.29
C TYR A 94 1.42 18.20 -1.58
N ASP A 95 0.62 17.77 -0.62
CA ASP A 95 -0.31 18.64 0.09
C ASP A 95 0.41 19.67 0.97
N CYS A 96 1.49 19.28 1.65
CA CYS A 96 2.29 20.24 2.40
C CYS A 96 3.02 21.24 1.50
N SER A 97 3.45 20.82 0.30
CA SER A 97 4.00 21.74 -0.70
C SER A 97 2.95 22.74 -1.19
N ALA A 98 1.72 22.28 -1.43
CA ALA A 98 0.59 23.15 -1.76
C ALA A 98 0.27 24.14 -0.62
N ALA A 99 0.36 23.71 0.64
CA ALA A 99 0.17 24.59 1.80
C ALA A 99 1.26 25.67 1.88
N VAL A 100 2.54 25.30 1.74
CA VAL A 100 3.68 26.22 1.77
C VAL A 100 3.63 27.25 0.63
N GLN A 101 3.20 26.84 -0.57
CA GLN A 101 3.01 27.77 -1.69
C GLN A 101 1.99 28.87 -1.40
N ARG A 102 0.95 28.55 -0.61
CA ARG A 102 -0.11 29.50 -0.23
C ARG A 102 0.29 30.36 0.96
N ASN A 103 0.95 29.75 1.94
CA ASN A 103 1.48 30.45 3.10
C ASN A 103 2.87 29.90 3.48
N PRO A 104 3.95 30.62 3.12
CA PRO A 104 5.32 30.21 3.42
C PRO A 104 5.71 30.25 4.89
N PHE A 105 4.88 30.78 5.80
CA PHE A 105 5.21 30.92 7.24
C PHE A 105 4.68 29.76 8.09
N VAL A 106 4.07 28.75 7.45
CA VAL A 106 3.46 27.62 8.15
C VAL A 106 4.54 26.60 8.50
N VAL A 107 5.18 26.80 9.65
CA VAL A 107 6.26 25.94 10.19
C VAL A 107 5.85 24.46 10.18
N GLY A 108 4.63 24.16 10.61
CA GLY A 108 4.10 22.79 10.64
C GLY A 108 4.07 22.12 9.26
N ALA A 109 3.86 22.87 8.17
CA ALA A 109 3.83 22.29 6.83
C ALA A 109 5.22 21.84 6.38
N TYR A 110 6.27 22.59 6.70
CA TYR A 110 7.66 22.16 6.48
C TYR A 110 8.01 20.94 7.34
N GLN A 111 7.55 20.89 8.59
CA GLN A 111 7.78 19.74 9.47
C GLN A 111 7.16 18.47 8.90
N ILE A 112 5.88 18.49 8.52
CA ILE A 112 5.20 17.32 7.97
C ILE A 112 5.78 16.94 6.60
N ARG A 113 6.10 17.92 5.75
CA ARG A 113 6.78 17.66 4.46
C ARG A 113 8.15 17.01 4.65
N GLY A 114 8.95 17.51 5.59
CA GLY A 114 10.24 16.95 5.97
C GLY A 114 10.12 15.50 6.46
N LEU A 115 9.13 15.21 7.31
CA LEU A 115 8.87 13.84 7.78
C LEU A 115 8.46 12.90 6.63
N ALA A 116 7.59 13.35 5.73
CA ALA A 116 7.20 12.58 4.54
C ALA A 116 8.38 12.32 3.61
N ARG A 117 9.31 13.28 3.48
CA ARG A 117 10.54 13.16 2.69
C ARG A 117 11.54 12.18 3.32
N ILE A 118 11.72 12.19 4.65
CA ILE A 118 12.52 11.19 5.36
C ILE A 118 12.01 9.77 5.06
N LYS A 119 10.68 9.57 5.13
CA LYS A 119 10.07 8.26 4.84
C LYS A 119 10.21 7.80 3.39
N GLN A 120 10.50 8.73 2.48
CA GLN A 120 10.84 8.46 1.08
C GLN A 120 12.36 8.47 0.83
N GLN A 121 13.19 8.45 1.87
CA GLN A 121 14.67 8.52 1.80
C GLN A 121 15.21 9.81 1.13
N LYS A 122 14.41 10.87 1.01
CA LYS A 122 14.78 12.19 0.47
C LYS A 122 15.39 13.09 1.54
N PHE A 123 16.53 12.70 2.10
CA PHE A 123 17.12 13.37 3.26
C PHE A 123 17.56 14.81 2.99
N ASP A 124 18.12 15.11 1.82
CA ASP A 124 18.57 16.47 1.46
C ASP A 124 17.41 17.47 1.42
N GLU A 125 16.30 17.08 0.76
CA GLU A 125 15.10 17.91 0.68
C GLU A 125 14.45 18.12 2.07
N ALA A 126 14.51 17.11 2.95
CA ALA A 126 14.03 17.25 4.33
C ALA A 126 14.90 18.21 5.15
N ILE A 127 16.23 18.18 4.98
CA ILE A 127 17.16 19.11 5.63
C ILE A 127 16.86 20.56 5.23
N GLU A 128 16.60 20.81 3.95
CA GLU A 128 16.21 22.13 3.46
C GLU A 128 14.92 22.63 4.10
N ASP A 129 13.91 21.76 4.23
CA ASP A 129 12.65 22.09 4.90
C ASP A 129 12.84 22.46 6.36
N TYR A 130 13.60 21.67 7.12
CA TYR A 130 13.84 21.97 8.52
C TYR A 130 14.66 23.24 8.71
N LYS A 131 15.67 23.48 7.87
CA LYS A 131 16.41 24.75 7.87
C LYS A 131 15.48 25.93 7.62
N LYS A 132 14.59 25.82 6.63
CA LYS A 132 13.63 26.88 6.31
C LYS A 132 12.63 27.10 7.45
N ALA A 133 12.14 26.03 8.06
CA ALA A 133 11.25 26.09 9.20
C ALA A 133 11.91 26.78 10.42
N LEU A 134 13.20 26.51 10.66
CA LEU A 134 14.00 27.12 11.72
C LEU A 134 14.32 28.60 11.47
N GLU A 135 14.22 29.11 10.23
CA GLU A 135 14.29 30.57 9.99
C GLU A 135 13.07 31.30 10.60
N TYR A 136 11.92 30.63 10.64
CA TYR A 136 10.68 31.19 11.19
C TYR A 136 10.49 30.89 12.68
N ASP A 137 10.97 29.74 13.15
CA ASP A 137 10.91 29.32 14.55
C ASP A 137 12.25 28.74 15.03
N PRO A 138 13.24 29.61 15.35
CA PRO A 138 14.61 29.18 15.67
C PRO A 138 14.76 28.41 16.99
N GLU A 139 13.80 28.52 17.90
CA GLU A 139 13.84 27.87 19.23
C GLU A 139 13.06 26.55 19.25
N ASN A 140 12.51 26.13 18.12
CA ASN A 140 11.71 24.91 18.02
C ASN A 140 12.56 23.64 18.22
N LEU A 141 12.38 22.99 19.36
CA LEU A 141 13.11 21.77 19.74
C LEU A 141 12.85 20.61 18.76
N THR A 142 11.61 20.47 18.28
CA THR A 142 11.24 19.37 17.37
C THR A 142 11.89 19.51 16.01
N LEU A 143 12.00 20.74 15.48
CA LEU A 143 12.68 20.98 14.20
C LEU A 143 14.18 20.71 14.30
N TRP A 144 14.85 21.20 15.34
CA TRP A 144 16.26 20.90 15.58
C TRP A 144 16.51 19.39 15.76
N HIS A 145 15.64 18.71 16.51
CA HIS A 145 15.71 17.27 16.71
C HIS A 145 15.61 16.51 15.36
N ASN A 146 14.59 16.81 14.56
CA ASN A 146 14.37 16.15 13.28
C ASN A 146 15.47 16.48 12.26
N LEU A 147 15.94 17.73 12.21
CA LEU A 147 17.08 18.13 11.37
C LEU A 147 18.34 17.34 11.72
N THR A 148 18.64 17.22 13.02
CA THR A 148 19.78 16.44 13.50
C THR A 148 19.64 14.98 13.09
N LEU A 149 18.45 14.39 13.27
CA LEU A 149 18.18 13.01 12.90
C LEU A 149 18.38 12.80 11.38
N CYS A 150 17.93 13.71 10.53
CA CYS A 150 18.17 13.66 9.09
C CYS A 150 19.65 13.63 8.75
N ARG A 151 20.44 14.51 9.36
CA ARG A 151 21.89 14.59 9.13
C ARG A 151 22.62 13.35 9.64
N MET A 152 22.18 12.79 10.77
CA MET A 152 22.69 11.51 11.27
C MET A 152 22.44 10.36 10.29
N GLN A 153 21.24 10.28 9.69
CA GLN A 153 20.91 9.26 8.69
C GLN A 153 21.70 9.42 7.39
N LYS A 154 22.03 10.66 7.03
CA LYS A 154 22.89 10.97 5.87
C LYS A 154 24.39 10.84 6.19
N GLU A 155 24.76 10.54 7.43
CA GLU A 155 26.15 10.49 7.91
C GLU A 155 26.89 11.85 7.89
N ASP A 156 26.16 12.97 7.82
CA ASP A 156 26.67 14.35 7.94
C ASP A 156 26.93 14.68 9.44
N TYR A 157 27.88 13.96 10.06
CA TYR A 157 28.08 13.95 11.51
C TYR A 157 28.56 15.28 12.10
N GLU A 158 29.36 16.06 11.37
CA GLU A 158 29.91 17.32 11.88
C GLU A 158 28.82 18.40 11.96
N GLU A 159 27.97 18.49 10.94
CA GLU A 159 26.80 19.35 10.92
C GLU A 159 25.78 18.93 11.98
N ALA A 160 25.55 17.62 12.16
CA ALA A 160 24.66 17.11 13.21
C ALA A 160 25.15 17.51 14.62
N LYS A 161 26.46 17.46 14.89
CA LYS A 161 27.03 17.96 16.16
C LYS A 161 26.81 19.46 16.33
N ALA A 162 26.95 20.25 15.27
CA ALA A 162 26.71 21.69 15.30
C ALA A 162 25.24 22.01 15.64
N ASP A 163 24.30 21.24 15.09
CA ASP A 163 22.88 21.35 15.44
C ASP A 163 22.62 20.98 16.89
N LEU A 164 23.20 19.88 17.37
CA LEU A 164 23.07 19.45 18.76
C LEU A 164 23.68 20.47 19.73
N ALA A 165 24.78 21.13 19.35
CA ALA A 165 25.35 22.21 20.14
C ALA A 165 24.34 23.36 20.29
N LYS A 166 23.69 23.78 19.20
CA LYS A 166 22.61 24.79 19.25
C LYS A 166 21.42 24.31 20.07
N LEU A 167 20.95 23.09 19.84
CA LEU A 167 19.83 22.50 20.57
C LEU A 167 20.08 22.45 22.08
N LEU A 168 21.30 22.11 22.49
CA LEU A 168 21.72 22.10 23.90
C LEU A 168 21.92 23.50 24.48
N THR A 169 22.18 24.53 23.67
CA THR A 169 22.13 25.92 24.16
C THR A 169 20.70 26.38 24.44
N ILE A 170 19.73 25.95 23.63
CA ILE A 170 18.31 26.30 23.79
C ILE A 170 17.69 25.50 24.94
N ALA A 171 17.91 24.18 24.95
CA ALA A 171 17.40 23.27 25.96
C ALA A 171 18.52 22.40 26.57
N PRO A 172 19.26 22.93 27.56
CA PRO A 172 20.35 22.20 28.22
C PRO A 172 19.90 20.92 28.94
N LYS A 173 18.60 20.79 29.24
CA LYS A 173 18.02 19.63 29.92
C LYS A 173 17.43 18.59 28.97
N TYR A 174 17.63 18.73 27.66
CA TYR A 174 17.05 17.82 26.67
C TYR A 174 17.89 16.54 26.54
N THR A 175 17.55 15.52 27.33
CA THR A 175 18.26 14.23 27.42
C THR A 175 18.52 13.58 26.06
N ARG A 176 17.52 13.61 25.16
CA ARG A 176 17.60 13.03 23.81
C ARG A 176 18.76 13.59 22.98
N ALA A 177 19.12 14.87 23.15
CA ALA A 177 20.26 15.46 22.43
C ALA A 177 21.60 14.87 22.88
N TYR A 178 21.76 14.55 24.17
CA TYR A 178 22.96 13.86 24.66
C TYR A 178 23.03 12.44 24.09
N LEU A 179 21.90 11.71 24.04
CA LEU A 179 21.84 10.38 23.42
C LEU A 179 22.21 10.42 21.93
N MET A 180 21.68 11.39 21.18
CA MET A 180 22.02 11.58 19.77
C MET A 180 23.50 11.91 19.57
N ARG A 181 24.06 12.80 20.41
CA ARG A 181 25.49 13.16 20.35
C ARG A 181 26.40 11.98 20.72
N GLY A 182 26.03 11.20 21.72
CA GLY A 182 26.72 9.97 22.09
C GLY A 182 26.66 8.94 20.96
N GLY A 183 25.49 8.79 20.31
CA GLY A 183 25.33 7.94 19.13
C GLY A 183 26.21 8.36 17.94
N ILE A 184 26.30 9.66 17.66
CA ILE A 184 27.23 10.18 16.63
C ILE A 184 28.69 9.86 17.00
N SER A 185 29.05 10.05 18.27
CA SER A 185 30.40 9.78 18.75
C SER A 185 30.76 8.29 18.60
N LEU A 186 29.82 7.38 18.88
CA LEU A 186 29.98 5.94 18.60
C LEU A 186 30.24 5.65 17.13
N ARG A 187 29.47 6.26 16.21
CA ARG A 187 29.65 6.10 14.76
C ARG A 187 31.04 6.53 14.29
N GLN A 188 31.63 7.50 14.97
CA GLN A 188 32.99 7.99 14.71
C GLN A 188 34.07 7.24 15.52
N ASN A 189 33.73 6.14 16.18
CA ASN A 189 34.59 5.34 17.06
C ASN A 189 35.13 6.08 18.30
N ASP A 190 34.54 7.22 18.67
CA ASP A 190 34.86 7.95 19.90
C ASP A 190 34.02 7.42 21.07
N THR A 191 34.45 6.26 21.58
CA THR A 191 33.76 5.57 22.68
C THR A 191 33.83 6.33 24.00
N ILE A 192 34.85 7.18 24.20
CA ILE A 192 35.04 7.94 25.44
C ILE A 192 33.99 9.06 25.53
N ARG A 193 33.82 9.85 24.46
CA ARG A 193 32.79 10.90 24.44
C ARG A 193 31.39 10.30 24.46
N ALA A 194 31.18 9.19 23.76
CA ALA A 194 29.89 8.49 23.80
C ALA A 194 29.51 8.08 25.22
N LEU A 195 30.42 7.45 25.96
CA LEU A 195 30.18 7.04 27.34
C LEU A 195 29.82 8.24 28.23
N GLN A 196 30.58 9.33 28.13
CA GLN A 196 30.32 10.56 28.89
C GLN A 196 28.93 11.14 28.62
N ASP A 197 28.49 11.15 27.35
CA ASP A 197 27.17 11.64 26.98
C ASP A 197 26.05 10.73 27.46
N PHE A 198 26.23 9.40 27.42
CA PHE A 198 25.24 8.46 27.96
C PHE A 198 25.15 8.52 29.49
N ASP A 199 26.28 8.61 30.19
CA ASP A 199 26.30 8.83 31.64
C ASP A 199 25.59 10.14 32.00
N LYS A 200 25.85 11.20 31.23
CA LYS A 200 25.18 12.49 31.43
C LYS A 200 23.67 12.39 31.21
N ALA A 201 23.23 11.63 30.21
CA ALA A 201 21.82 11.40 29.95
C ALA A 201 21.13 10.66 31.12
N ILE A 202 21.77 9.61 31.65
CA ILE A 202 21.26 8.84 32.81
C ILE A 202 21.22 9.70 34.09
N ASP A 203 22.24 10.53 34.31
CA ASP A 203 22.27 11.46 35.44
C ASP A 203 21.13 12.49 35.39
N MET A 204 20.75 12.90 34.18
CA MET A 204 19.68 13.88 33.94
C MET A 204 18.29 13.25 34.06
N ASP A 205 18.10 12.06 33.48
CA ASP A 205 16.87 11.31 33.56
C ASP A 205 17.15 9.82 33.81
N LYS A 206 16.96 9.41 35.07
CA LYS A 206 17.17 8.03 35.51
C LYS A 206 16.08 7.08 35.06
N TYR A 207 14.98 7.59 34.51
CA TYR A 207 13.84 6.82 34.03
C TYR A 207 13.81 6.71 32.50
N ASP A 208 14.83 7.22 31.81
CA ASP A 208 14.96 7.07 30.36
C ASP A 208 15.57 5.69 30.00
N PRO A 209 14.76 4.75 29.47
CA PRO A 209 15.25 3.42 29.09
C PRO A 209 16.27 3.45 27.96
N ASP A 210 16.15 4.41 27.03
CA ASP A 210 17.01 4.48 25.84
C ASP A 210 18.44 4.88 26.23
N ALA A 211 18.61 5.60 27.34
CA ALA A 211 19.91 5.99 27.88
C ALA A 211 20.70 4.79 28.41
N TYR A 212 20.06 3.92 29.21
CA TYR A 212 20.68 2.67 29.66
C TYR A 212 20.97 1.73 28.49
N ALA A 213 20.02 1.58 27.56
CA ALA A 213 20.21 0.74 26.38
C ALA A 213 21.41 1.20 25.52
N SER A 214 21.54 2.51 25.30
CA SER A 214 22.66 3.07 24.52
C SER A 214 24.01 2.83 25.18
N ARG A 215 24.09 3.00 26.52
CA ARG A 215 25.31 2.69 27.28
C ARG A 215 25.62 1.19 27.30
N ALA A 216 24.60 0.35 27.40
CA ALA A 216 24.72 -1.10 27.37
C ALA A 216 25.30 -1.58 26.03
N ILE A 217 24.82 -1.04 24.90
CA ILE A 217 25.34 -1.35 23.57
C ILE A 217 26.81 -0.96 23.44
N LEU A 218 27.21 0.21 23.94
CA LEU A 218 28.61 0.61 23.95
C LEU A 218 29.48 -0.35 24.78
N LYS A 219 29.04 -0.72 25.99
CA LYS A 219 29.74 -1.68 26.84
C LYS A 219 29.83 -3.07 26.19
N LEU A 220 28.78 -3.48 25.49
CA LEU A 220 28.76 -4.71 24.70
C LEU A 220 29.85 -4.69 23.61
N GLN A 221 29.99 -3.59 22.87
CA GLN A 221 31.06 -3.41 21.87
C GLN A 221 32.46 -3.40 22.49
N GLN A 222 32.58 -2.96 23.75
CA GLN A 222 33.83 -2.99 24.53
C GLN A 222 34.10 -4.35 25.19
N ASN A 223 33.28 -5.38 24.93
CA ASN A 223 33.33 -6.71 25.55
C ASN A 223 33.09 -6.70 27.08
N GLN A 224 32.53 -5.62 27.63
CA GLN A 224 32.15 -5.51 29.05
C GLN A 224 30.76 -6.10 29.28
N TYR A 225 30.63 -7.41 29.03
CA TYR A 225 29.33 -8.07 28.97
C TYR A 225 28.54 -8.02 30.29
N ALA A 226 29.19 -8.15 31.44
CA ALA A 226 28.51 -8.13 32.74
C ALA A 226 27.91 -6.75 33.05
N GLU A 227 28.64 -5.67 32.73
CA GLU A 227 28.16 -4.31 32.94
C GLU A 227 27.07 -3.93 31.92
N ALA A 228 27.18 -4.43 30.68
CA ALA A 228 26.15 -4.27 29.66
C ALA A 228 24.84 -4.95 30.07
N GLU A 229 24.91 -6.15 30.66
CA GLU A 229 23.72 -6.84 31.16
C GLU A 229 22.99 -6.04 32.25
N VAL A 230 23.71 -5.44 33.19
CA VAL A 230 23.12 -4.59 34.23
C VAL A 230 22.39 -3.38 33.62
N ASP A 231 22.96 -2.75 32.61
CA ASP A 231 22.30 -1.63 31.94
C ASP A 231 21.08 -2.11 31.14
N PHE A 232 21.15 -3.25 30.45
CA PHE A 232 19.98 -3.85 29.80
C PHE A 232 18.89 -4.27 30.78
N ASP A 233 19.25 -4.76 31.97
CA ASP A 233 18.28 -5.07 33.04
C ASP A 233 17.49 -3.83 33.46
N ASN A 234 18.17 -2.68 33.61
CA ASN A 234 17.50 -1.40 33.86
C ASN A 234 16.63 -0.98 32.67
N ALA A 235 17.14 -1.12 31.44
CA ALA A 235 16.41 -0.74 30.23
C ALA A 235 15.12 -1.55 30.05
N VAL A 236 15.13 -2.87 30.27
CA VAL A 236 13.91 -3.70 30.17
C VAL A 236 12.98 -3.51 31.36
N TYR A 237 13.50 -3.14 32.53
CA TYR A 237 12.66 -2.82 33.69
C TYR A 237 11.85 -1.55 33.46
N LEU A 238 12.47 -0.53 32.84
CA LEU A 238 11.84 0.75 32.50
C LEU A 238 10.94 0.63 31.26
N ASP A 239 11.31 -0.18 30.28
CA ASP A 239 10.54 -0.42 29.05
C ASP A 239 10.43 -1.92 28.73
N ALA A 240 9.45 -2.57 29.35
CA ALA A 240 9.22 -4.00 29.26
C ALA A 240 8.63 -4.47 27.91
N LYS A 241 8.24 -3.57 27.01
CA LYS A 241 7.70 -3.91 25.68
C LYS A 241 8.73 -3.73 24.56
N ASN A 242 9.98 -3.44 24.91
CA ASN A 242 11.01 -3.15 23.94
C ASN A 242 11.76 -4.41 23.51
N VAL A 243 11.33 -4.97 22.39
CA VAL A 243 11.92 -6.19 21.78
C VAL A 243 13.43 -6.05 21.61
N GLY A 244 13.92 -4.89 21.15
CA GLY A 244 15.34 -4.64 20.91
C GLY A 244 16.20 -4.76 22.16
N ASN A 245 15.68 -4.34 23.33
CA ASN A 245 16.39 -4.46 24.60
C ASN A 245 16.56 -5.95 25.00
N TYR A 246 15.53 -6.77 24.81
CA TYR A 246 15.62 -8.21 25.06
C TYR A 246 16.59 -8.90 24.10
N ILE A 247 16.53 -8.60 22.80
CA ILE A 247 17.45 -9.16 21.80
C ILE A 247 18.91 -8.81 22.13
N ASN A 248 19.20 -7.55 22.46
CA ASN A 248 20.56 -7.14 22.79
C ASN A 248 21.04 -7.70 24.14
N ARG A 249 20.16 -7.87 25.12
CA ARG A 249 20.49 -8.58 26.37
C ARG A 249 20.74 -10.07 26.12
N ALA A 250 19.95 -10.70 25.25
CA ALA A 250 20.15 -12.09 24.84
C ALA A 250 21.53 -12.28 24.20
N LEU A 251 21.91 -11.37 23.30
CA LEU A 251 23.23 -11.34 22.69
C LEU A 251 24.34 -11.16 23.74
N THR A 252 24.15 -10.26 24.69
CA THR A 252 25.08 -10.03 25.81
C THR A 252 25.28 -11.32 26.63
N ARG A 253 24.19 -11.99 26.99
CA ARG A 253 24.20 -13.27 27.72
C ARG A 253 24.82 -14.40 26.91
N PHE A 254 24.61 -14.43 25.61
CA PHE A 254 25.25 -15.39 24.71
C PHE A 254 26.77 -15.26 24.75
N TYR A 255 27.31 -14.03 24.70
CA TYR A 255 28.75 -13.82 24.82
C TYR A 255 29.32 -14.23 26.18
N GLN A 256 28.51 -14.15 27.25
CA GLN A 256 28.84 -14.68 28.57
C GLN A 256 28.66 -16.21 28.69
N ASN A 257 28.27 -16.92 27.62
CA ASN A 257 27.92 -18.33 27.62
C ASN A 257 26.69 -18.68 28.49
N ASN A 258 25.85 -17.70 28.84
CA ASN A 258 24.57 -17.88 29.50
C ASN A 258 23.47 -18.18 28.45
N LEU A 259 23.54 -19.35 27.83
CA LEU A 259 22.64 -19.76 26.75
C LEU A 259 21.18 -19.84 27.21
N ARG A 260 20.93 -20.25 28.46
CA ARG A 260 19.58 -20.33 29.04
C ARG A 260 18.95 -18.96 29.20
N GLY A 261 19.71 -17.98 29.71
CA GLY A 261 19.24 -16.60 29.82
C GLY A 261 19.01 -15.96 28.45
N ALA A 262 19.90 -16.23 27.48
CA ALA A 262 19.73 -15.76 26.11
C ALA A 262 18.47 -16.33 25.45
N MET A 263 18.21 -17.64 25.62
CA MET A 263 16.99 -18.29 25.11
C MET A 263 15.73 -17.65 25.68
N ASN A 264 15.68 -17.44 27.00
CA ASN A 264 14.53 -16.84 27.67
C ASN A 264 14.26 -15.41 27.18
N ASP A 265 15.31 -14.62 26.93
CA ASP A 265 15.15 -13.27 26.39
C ASP A 265 14.62 -13.28 24.95
N TYR A 266 15.04 -14.23 24.11
CA TYR A 266 14.46 -14.40 22.78
C TYR A 266 13.01 -14.86 22.81
N ASP A 267 12.65 -15.74 23.75
CA ASP A 267 11.25 -16.14 23.95
C ASP A 267 10.39 -14.92 24.32
N ILE A 268 10.83 -14.10 25.28
CA ILE A 268 10.12 -12.85 25.65
C ILE A 268 10.03 -11.89 24.46
N ALA A 269 11.12 -11.73 23.70
CA ALA A 269 11.14 -10.86 22.52
C ALA A 269 10.07 -11.27 21.50
N LEU A 270 9.88 -12.58 21.29
CA LEU A 270 8.90 -13.14 20.36
C LEU A 270 7.48 -13.20 20.93
N ASP A 271 7.32 -13.27 22.25
CA ASP A 271 6.02 -13.06 22.89
C ASP A 271 5.51 -11.61 22.69
N ILE A 272 6.42 -10.64 22.62
CA ILE A 272 6.09 -9.22 22.38
C ILE A 272 5.88 -8.94 20.89
N ASN A 273 6.79 -9.41 20.03
CA ASN A 273 6.69 -9.28 18.57
C ASN A 273 6.89 -10.65 17.91
N PRO A 274 5.79 -11.38 17.64
CA PRO A 274 5.84 -12.70 17.02
C PRO A 274 6.48 -12.71 15.63
N ASP A 275 6.48 -11.58 14.91
CA ASP A 275 7.01 -11.52 13.54
C ASP A 275 8.48 -11.10 13.46
N ASN A 276 9.19 -11.05 14.59
CA ASN A 276 10.57 -10.57 14.61
C ASN A 276 11.55 -11.58 14.02
N PHE A 277 12.09 -11.25 12.84
CA PHE A 277 13.07 -12.05 12.11
C PHE A 277 14.31 -12.43 12.96
N ILE A 278 14.93 -11.45 13.64
CA ILE A 278 16.19 -11.66 14.38
C ILE A 278 15.94 -12.60 15.56
N GLY A 279 14.82 -12.41 16.25
CA GLY A 279 14.37 -13.28 17.32
C GLY A 279 14.27 -14.74 16.87
N HIS A 280 13.52 -15.00 15.79
CA HIS A 280 13.37 -16.37 15.27
C HIS A 280 14.69 -16.98 14.80
N TYR A 281 15.48 -16.26 14.01
CA TYR A 281 16.74 -16.80 13.48
C TYR A 281 17.73 -17.14 14.61
N ASN A 282 17.92 -16.22 15.56
CA ASN A 282 18.87 -16.44 16.65
C ASN A 282 18.40 -17.48 17.64
N ARG A 283 17.09 -17.52 17.94
CA ARG A 283 16.51 -18.56 18.78
C ARG A 283 16.64 -19.93 18.13
N GLY A 284 16.40 -20.04 16.81
CA GLY A 284 16.58 -21.27 16.04
C GLY A 284 18.03 -21.79 16.12
N LEU A 285 19.02 -20.89 15.96
CA LEU A 285 20.43 -21.26 16.14
C LEU A 285 20.75 -21.75 17.56
N LEU A 286 20.23 -21.07 18.59
CA LEU A 286 20.46 -21.49 19.97
C LEU A 286 19.76 -22.81 20.28
N ARG A 287 18.56 -23.04 19.74
CA ARG A 287 17.80 -24.29 19.91
C ARG A 287 18.53 -25.46 19.28
N ALA A 288 19.06 -25.28 18.07
CA ALA A 288 19.95 -26.25 17.42
C ALA A 288 21.19 -26.55 18.27
N GLN A 289 21.80 -25.54 18.90
CA GLN A 289 22.97 -25.74 19.75
C GLN A 289 22.67 -26.57 21.02
N VAL A 290 21.45 -26.47 21.56
CA VAL A 290 21.03 -27.25 22.74
C VAL A 290 20.30 -28.56 22.39
N GLY A 291 20.15 -28.88 21.09
CA GLY A 291 19.51 -30.09 20.58
C GLY A 291 17.98 -30.08 20.58
N ASP A 292 17.34 -28.90 20.63
CA ASP A 292 15.88 -28.75 20.46
C ASP A 292 15.55 -28.61 18.95
N ASP A 293 15.93 -29.64 18.18
CA ASP A 293 16.03 -29.56 16.71
C ASP A 293 14.69 -29.34 16.01
N ASN A 294 13.61 -29.99 16.49
CA ASN A 294 12.28 -29.82 15.89
C ASN A 294 11.75 -28.40 16.04
N ARG A 295 11.96 -27.76 17.21
CA ARG A 295 11.56 -26.36 17.42
C ARG A 295 12.50 -25.38 16.72
N ALA A 296 13.76 -25.75 16.53
CA ALA A 296 14.66 -24.97 15.69
C ALA A 296 14.21 -24.98 14.21
N ILE A 297 13.71 -26.12 13.70
CA ILE A 297 13.11 -26.21 12.36
C ILE A 297 11.92 -25.27 12.23
N GLU A 298 11.01 -25.23 13.22
CA GLU A 298 9.86 -24.30 13.23
C GLU A 298 10.30 -22.83 13.14
N ASP A 299 11.34 -22.45 13.89
CA ASP A 299 11.89 -21.08 13.83
C ASP A 299 12.48 -20.76 12.44
N PHE A 300 13.19 -21.69 11.81
CA PHE A 300 13.71 -21.48 10.45
C PHE A 300 12.63 -21.51 9.37
N ASP A 301 11.57 -22.31 9.54
CA ASP A 301 10.40 -22.31 8.65
C ASP A 301 9.75 -20.93 8.64
N PHE A 302 9.60 -20.31 9.81
CA PHE A 302 9.09 -18.94 9.93
C PHE A 302 9.99 -17.92 9.22
N VAL A 303 11.31 -18.01 9.43
CA VAL A 303 12.27 -17.12 8.75
C VAL A 303 12.16 -17.24 7.22
N ILE A 304 12.03 -18.46 6.70
CA ILE A 304 11.93 -18.74 5.26
C ILE A 304 10.58 -18.28 4.70
N GLN A 305 9.52 -18.27 5.52
CA GLN A 305 8.24 -17.71 5.12
C GLN A 305 8.31 -16.20 4.92
N ILE A 306 9.05 -15.47 5.78
CA ILE A 306 9.25 -14.02 5.63
C ILE A 306 10.25 -13.70 4.52
N GLU A 307 11.38 -14.40 4.48
CA GLU A 307 12.45 -14.21 3.50
C GLU A 307 12.73 -15.54 2.76
N PRO A 308 12.00 -15.84 1.66
CA PRO A 308 12.17 -17.08 0.90
C PRO A 308 13.55 -17.23 0.25
N ASP A 309 14.30 -16.14 0.11
CA ASP A 309 15.65 -16.09 -0.44
C ASP A 309 16.75 -16.23 0.62
N ASN A 310 16.39 -16.45 1.89
CA ASN A 310 17.35 -16.56 2.99
C ASN A 310 18.09 -17.91 2.99
N MET A 311 19.11 -18.03 2.13
CA MET A 311 19.88 -19.27 1.96
C MET A 311 20.56 -19.79 3.25
N PRO A 312 21.09 -18.94 4.17
CA PRO A 312 21.54 -19.40 5.48
C PRO A 312 20.47 -20.10 6.30
N ALA A 313 19.23 -19.57 6.33
CA ALA A 313 18.12 -20.19 7.05
C ALA A 313 17.71 -21.53 6.39
N ILE A 314 17.59 -21.56 5.06
CA ILE A 314 17.29 -22.79 4.29
C ILE A 314 18.34 -23.86 4.57
N PHE A 315 19.62 -23.48 4.59
CA PHE A 315 20.70 -24.41 4.86
C PHE A 315 20.68 -24.94 6.29
N ASN A 316 20.48 -24.08 7.30
CA ASN A 316 20.36 -24.50 8.70
C ASN A 316 19.17 -25.44 8.90
N ARG A 317 18.02 -25.15 8.27
CA ARG A 317 16.87 -26.06 8.25
C ARG A 317 17.23 -27.40 7.61
N GLY A 318 17.95 -27.39 6.49
CA GLY A 318 18.43 -28.61 5.83
C GLY A 318 19.33 -29.47 6.72
N LEU A 319 20.21 -28.84 7.51
CA LEU A 319 21.05 -29.53 8.50
C LEU A 319 20.18 -30.22 9.57
N LEU A 320 19.24 -29.49 10.16
CA LEU A 320 18.35 -30.01 11.20
C LEU A 320 17.43 -31.13 10.67
N ARG A 321 16.92 -31.00 9.43
CA ARG A 321 16.15 -32.06 8.77
C ARG A 321 16.98 -33.32 8.55
N ALA A 322 18.26 -33.17 8.20
CA ALA A 322 19.15 -34.32 8.05
C ALA A 322 19.43 -35.03 9.39
N GLU A 323 19.51 -34.28 10.50
CA GLU A 323 19.72 -34.80 11.85
C GLU A 323 18.46 -35.48 12.42
N THR A 324 17.29 -34.90 12.18
CA THR A 324 15.97 -35.43 12.60
C THR A 324 15.46 -36.57 11.71
N GLY A 325 16.09 -36.81 10.55
CA GLY A 325 15.83 -37.95 9.67
C GLY A 325 14.99 -37.67 8.43
N ASP A 326 14.52 -36.43 8.22
CA ASP A 326 13.92 -36.00 6.95
C ASP A 326 15.01 -35.73 5.89
N LEU A 327 15.60 -36.83 5.41
CA LEU A 327 16.67 -36.78 4.42
C LEU A 327 16.20 -36.21 3.07
N ARG A 328 14.93 -36.40 2.71
CA ARG A 328 14.38 -35.87 1.43
C ARG A 328 14.22 -34.35 1.50
N GLY A 329 13.64 -33.84 2.58
CA GLY A 329 13.55 -32.39 2.82
C GLY A 329 14.93 -31.74 2.90
N ALA A 330 15.89 -32.37 3.60
CA ALA A 330 17.27 -31.90 3.65
C ALA A 330 17.93 -31.79 2.27
N ILE A 331 17.79 -32.81 1.42
CA ILE A 331 18.34 -32.80 0.05
C ILE A 331 17.71 -31.67 -0.78
N SER A 332 16.41 -31.41 -0.61
CA SER A 332 15.71 -30.30 -1.30
C SER A 332 16.27 -28.94 -0.88
N ASP A 333 16.41 -28.72 0.43
CA ASP A 333 16.96 -27.48 0.99
C ASP A 333 18.40 -27.26 0.54
N PHE A 334 19.26 -28.29 0.62
CA PHE A 334 20.63 -28.19 0.13
C PHE A 334 20.71 -27.94 -1.38
N SER A 335 19.80 -28.51 -2.18
CA SER A 335 19.79 -28.29 -3.62
C SER A 335 19.46 -26.84 -3.96
N THR A 336 18.46 -26.26 -3.29
CA THR A 336 18.10 -24.84 -3.42
C THR A 336 19.28 -23.92 -3.13
N VAL A 337 20.03 -24.20 -2.06
CA VAL A 337 21.21 -23.43 -1.67
C VAL A 337 22.33 -23.56 -2.72
N ILE A 338 22.59 -24.77 -3.22
CA ILE A 338 23.64 -25.04 -4.21
C ILE A 338 23.31 -24.43 -5.58
N GLU A 339 22.04 -24.42 -5.98
CA GLU A 339 21.60 -23.77 -7.22
C GLU A 339 21.88 -22.26 -7.19
N THR A 340 21.67 -21.63 -6.04
CA THR A 340 21.94 -20.21 -5.81
C THR A 340 23.44 -19.93 -5.61
N TYR A 341 24.15 -20.82 -4.89
CA TYR A 341 25.58 -20.73 -4.60
C TYR A 341 26.34 -21.97 -5.10
N PRO A 342 26.62 -22.09 -6.43
CA PRO A 342 27.26 -23.27 -7.01
C PRO A 342 28.70 -23.53 -6.55
N ASN A 343 29.31 -22.55 -5.87
CA ASN A 343 30.66 -22.64 -5.34
C ASN A 343 30.69 -22.92 -3.82
N PHE A 344 29.53 -23.18 -3.19
CA PHE A 344 29.45 -23.49 -1.77
C PHE A 344 29.73 -24.98 -1.51
N THR A 345 30.99 -25.29 -1.22
CA THR A 345 31.48 -26.67 -1.01
C THR A 345 30.75 -27.38 0.13
N THR A 346 30.51 -26.68 1.24
CA THR A 346 29.82 -27.25 2.41
C THR A 346 28.42 -27.74 2.04
N GLY A 347 27.72 -27.04 1.14
CA GLY A 347 26.42 -27.48 0.61
C GLY A 347 26.49 -28.85 -0.07
N TYR A 348 27.43 -29.02 -1.01
CA TYR A 348 27.62 -30.31 -1.70
C TYR A 348 28.00 -31.43 -0.73
N HIS A 349 28.83 -31.13 0.28
CA HIS A 349 29.24 -32.12 1.27
C HIS A 349 28.05 -32.68 2.05
N TYR A 350 27.21 -31.81 2.63
CA TYR A 350 26.04 -32.23 3.38
C TYR A 350 24.96 -32.88 2.51
N ARG A 351 24.80 -32.42 1.25
CA ARG A 351 23.88 -33.08 0.31
C ARG A 351 24.34 -34.49 -0.07
N ALA A 352 25.63 -34.69 -0.31
CA ALA A 352 26.20 -36.01 -0.58
C ALA A 352 25.99 -36.96 0.60
N GLU A 353 26.23 -36.48 1.83
CA GLU A 353 25.98 -37.25 3.04
C GLU A 353 24.50 -37.64 3.19
N ALA A 354 23.58 -36.68 3.00
CA ALA A 354 22.15 -36.93 3.08
C ALA A 354 21.67 -37.94 2.01
N LYS A 355 22.14 -37.81 0.76
CA LYS A 355 21.87 -38.77 -0.33
C LYS A 355 22.40 -40.16 -0.01
N ARG A 356 23.59 -40.26 0.58
CA ARG A 356 24.18 -41.53 1.00
C ARG A 356 23.33 -42.20 2.08
N LYS A 357 22.89 -41.45 3.09
CA LYS A 357 21.98 -41.93 4.13
C LYS A 357 20.61 -42.36 3.55
N LEU A 358 20.14 -41.69 2.50
CA LEU A 358 18.89 -42.03 1.80
C LEU A 358 19.02 -43.26 0.86
N GLY A 359 20.25 -43.66 0.52
CA GLY A 359 20.54 -44.77 -0.39
C GLY A 359 20.77 -44.36 -1.86
N ASP A 360 20.76 -43.06 -2.18
CA ASP A 360 21.10 -42.53 -3.51
C ASP A 360 22.63 -42.43 -3.68
N ARG A 361 23.26 -43.59 -3.93
CA ARG A 361 24.71 -43.68 -4.04
C ARG A 361 25.25 -42.94 -5.27
N LYS A 362 24.53 -42.97 -6.39
CA LYS A 362 24.92 -42.30 -7.64
C LYS A 362 24.89 -40.78 -7.49
N GLY A 363 23.83 -40.24 -6.87
CA GLY A 363 23.71 -38.81 -6.63
C GLY A 363 24.73 -38.29 -5.62
N ALA A 364 25.11 -39.10 -4.62
CA ALA A 364 26.19 -38.78 -3.68
C ALA A 364 27.57 -38.75 -4.36
N GLU A 365 27.90 -39.78 -5.15
CA GLU A 365 29.15 -39.84 -5.92
C GLU A 365 29.29 -38.67 -6.91
N ALA A 366 28.19 -38.20 -7.50
CA ALA A 366 28.19 -37.03 -8.37
C ALA A 366 28.55 -35.72 -7.62
N ASP A 367 28.00 -35.52 -6.42
CA ASP A 367 28.31 -34.35 -5.58
C ASP A 367 29.76 -34.41 -5.06
N GLU A 368 30.26 -35.60 -4.69
CA GLU A 368 31.64 -35.82 -4.26
C GLU A 368 32.64 -35.58 -5.41
N LEU A 369 32.32 -36.00 -6.63
CA LEU A 369 33.15 -35.72 -7.80
C LEU A 369 33.19 -34.22 -8.12
N LYS A 370 32.07 -33.52 -7.95
CA LYS A 370 32.01 -32.06 -8.08
C LYS A 370 32.91 -31.38 -7.03
N LEU A 371 32.87 -31.83 -5.78
CA LEU A 371 33.77 -31.35 -4.72
C LEU A 371 35.24 -31.58 -5.05
N LEU A 372 35.61 -32.80 -5.48
CA LEU A 372 36.98 -33.13 -5.87
C LEU A 372 37.47 -32.23 -7.01
N LYS A 373 36.60 -31.97 -8.00
CA LYS A 373 36.92 -31.05 -9.09
C LYS A 373 37.17 -29.63 -8.58
N MET A 374 36.31 -29.12 -7.70
CA MET A 374 36.48 -27.79 -7.09
C MET A 374 37.79 -27.68 -6.30
N ASP A 375 38.20 -28.74 -5.60
CA ASP A 375 39.47 -28.79 -4.89
C ASP A 375 40.70 -28.80 -5.82
N ILE A 376 40.63 -29.54 -6.92
CA ILE A 376 41.68 -29.57 -7.95
C ILE A 376 41.80 -28.20 -8.62
N ASP A 377 40.67 -27.60 -9.02
CA ASP A 377 40.62 -26.28 -9.65
C ASP A 377 41.20 -25.20 -8.72
N ARG A 378 40.88 -25.27 -7.42
CA ARG A 378 41.45 -24.40 -6.37
C ARG A 378 42.97 -24.56 -6.25
N ARG A 379 43.49 -25.79 -6.22
CA ARG A 379 44.96 -26.05 -6.13
C ARG A 379 45.72 -25.61 -7.37
N ASN A 380 45.08 -25.63 -8.54
CA ASN A 380 45.67 -25.23 -9.80
C ASN A 380 45.58 -23.71 -10.05
N GLY A 381 45.07 -22.92 -9.09
CA GLY A 381 44.95 -21.46 -9.22
C GLY A 381 43.86 -21.00 -10.19
N VAL A 382 42.94 -21.88 -10.60
CA VAL A 382 41.83 -21.54 -11.49
C VAL A 382 40.70 -20.93 -10.65
N THR A 383 40.69 -19.61 -10.51
CA THR A 383 39.54 -18.89 -9.96
C THR A 383 38.43 -18.86 -11.01
N SER A 384 37.38 -19.67 -10.81
CA SER A 384 36.17 -19.58 -11.65
C SER A 384 35.60 -18.17 -11.54
N GLY A 385 35.64 -17.43 -12.65
CA GLY A 385 35.09 -16.08 -12.76
C GLY A 385 33.58 -16.10 -12.60
N ASN A 386 33.11 -15.61 -11.45
CA ASN A 386 31.88 -14.85 -11.30
C ASN A 386 31.96 -14.09 -9.97
N ASN A 387 31.86 -12.77 -10.04
CA ASN A 387 31.89 -11.85 -8.91
C ASN A 387 30.63 -11.99 -8.03
N MET A 388 30.61 -12.99 -7.16
CA MET A 388 29.83 -12.98 -5.92
C MET A 388 30.76 -13.54 -4.83
N ALA A 389 31.23 -12.65 -3.96
CA ALA A 389 32.06 -12.87 -2.77
C ALA A 389 33.07 -14.03 -2.83
N SER A 390 34.36 -13.70 -2.93
CA SER A 390 35.49 -14.64 -2.85
C SER A 390 35.30 -15.69 -1.74
N ASN A 391 34.91 -16.90 -2.13
CA ASN A 391 34.96 -18.12 -1.33
C ASN A 391 36.43 -18.60 -1.21
N ALA A 392 37.27 -17.78 -0.59
CA ALA A 392 38.61 -18.17 -0.20
C ALA A 392 38.53 -18.84 1.18
N GLY A 393 38.57 -20.17 1.18
CA GLY A 393 38.81 -20.95 2.38
C GLY A 393 40.26 -20.76 2.83
N THR A 394 40.46 -19.85 3.77
CA THR A 394 41.28 -20.12 4.95
C THR A 394 40.31 -20.16 6.11
N GLU A 395 40.37 -21.21 6.93
CA GLU A 395 39.95 -21.12 8.33
C GLU A 395 40.87 -20.09 9.02
N GLU A 396 40.75 -18.82 8.64
CA GLU A 396 41.08 -17.76 9.57
C GLU A 396 40.11 -17.97 10.74
N LYS A 397 40.67 -18.05 11.94
CA LYS A 397 39.91 -17.91 13.17
C LYS A 397 39.29 -16.52 13.16
N ASP A 398 38.18 -16.39 12.43
CA ASP A 398 37.29 -15.27 12.59
C ASP A 398 36.60 -15.50 13.94
N ASP A 399 37.22 -14.96 15.00
CA ASP A 399 36.72 -15.00 16.38
C ASP A 399 35.36 -14.29 16.51
N ASN A 400 34.84 -13.67 15.44
CA ASN A 400 33.56 -12.99 15.44
C ASN A 400 32.39 -13.98 15.41
N LYS A 401 31.68 -14.08 16.54
CA LYS A 401 30.50 -14.95 16.73
C LYS A 401 29.22 -14.43 16.04
N THR A 402 29.25 -13.23 15.48
CA THR A 402 28.07 -12.55 14.92
C THR A 402 28.22 -12.19 13.44
N ARG A 403 27.09 -12.02 12.76
CA ARG A 403 26.99 -11.50 11.40
C ARG A 403 25.86 -10.49 11.29
N LYS A 404 25.98 -9.59 10.32
CA LYS A 404 24.93 -8.66 9.91
C LYS A 404 23.75 -9.41 9.25
N LYS A 405 22.54 -8.85 9.31
CA LYS A 405 21.35 -9.40 8.64
C LYS A 405 21.54 -9.41 7.12
N SER A 406 22.11 -8.34 6.56
CA SER A 406 22.43 -8.20 5.14
C SER A 406 23.58 -9.10 4.66
N ASP A 407 24.28 -9.78 5.57
CA ASP A 407 25.39 -10.66 5.21
C ASP A 407 24.87 -11.90 4.47
N ARG A 408 25.16 -11.95 3.16
CA ARG A 408 24.83 -13.08 2.28
C ARG A 408 25.95 -14.11 2.17
N ASN A 409 27.03 -13.98 2.93
CA ASN A 409 28.13 -14.95 2.91
C ASN A 409 27.66 -16.29 3.50
N MET A 410 27.58 -17.29 2.63
CA MET A 410 27.08 -18.61 2.99
C MET A 410 27.95 -19.32 4.04
N ASN A 411 29.22 -18.92 4.23
CA ASN A 411 30.08 -19.49 5.26
C ASN A 411 29.73 -19.00 6.68
N ASN A 412 28.94 -17.93 6.80
CA ASN A 412 28.52 -17.36 8.08
C ASN A 412 27.18 -17.93 8.59
N TYR A 413 26.68 -19.02 7.99
CA TYR A 413 25.37 -19.62 8.31
C TYR A 413 25.16 -19.95 9.80
N ARG A 414 26.23 -20.24 10.55
CA ARG A 414 26.20 -20.56 11.99
C ARG A 414 26.30 -19.34 12.92
N LYS A 415 26.54 -18.14 12.39
CA LYS A 415 26.76 -16.94 13.21
C LYS A 415 25.42 -16.33 13.65
N ILE A 416 25.39 -15.80 14.87
CA ILE A 416 24.25 -15.05 15.42
C ILE A 416 24.03 -13.79 14.59
N VAL A 417 22.78 -13.51 14.25
CA VAL A 417 22.40 -12.35 13.43
C VAL A 417 22.20 -11.13 14.32
N ILE A 418 22.81 -10.01 13.90
CA ILE A 418 22.58 -8.69 14.46
C ILE A 418 21.97 -7.78 13.39
N ALA A 419 21.24 -6.75 13.82
CA ALA A 419 20.68 -5.76 12.91
C ALA A 419 21.81 -4.99 12.19
N ASP A 420 21.57 -4.60 10.93
CA ASP A 420 22.60 -3.97 10.08
C ASP A 420 22.96 -2.57 10.54
N ASP A 421 22.00 -1.86 11.14
CA ASP A 421 22.11 -0.67 11.96
C ASP A 421 20.74 -0.33 12.58
N ALA A 422 20.69 0.62 13.52
CA ALA A 422 19.50 1.03 14.29
C ALA A 422 18.39 1.64 13.42
N ASN A 423 17.78 0.82 12.56
CA ASN A 423 16.43 1.05 12.09
C ASN A 423 15.56 1.04 13.34
N THR A 424 15.14 2.24 13.73
CA THR A 424 14.15 2.41 14.78
C THR A 424 12.88 1.85 14.18
N GLU A 425 12.65 0.54 14.36
CA GLU A 425 11.35 -0.05 14.08
C GLU A 425 10.32 0.83 14.78
N GLN A 426 9.24 1.13 14.06
CA GLN A 426 8.15 1.92 14.59
C GLN A 426 7.65 1.24 15.86
N ARG A 427 8.00 1.81 17.02
CA ARG A 427 7.30 1.52 18.26
C ARG A 427 5.85 1.94 18.02
N TYR A 428 4.93 1.06 18.38
CA TYR A 428 3.47 1.14 18.23
C TYR A 428 2.91 0.67 16.88
N THR A 429 2.61 -0.63 16.78
CA THR A 429 1.39 -1.11 16.12
C THR A 429 0.22 -0.82 17.06
N SER A 430 -0.22 0.43 17.06
CA SER A 430 -1.49 0.76 17.68
C SER A 430 -2.60 0.37 16.71
N ASP A 431 -3.42 -0.59 17.11
CA ASP A 431 -4.69 -0.89 16.47
C ASP A 431 -5.67 0.27 16.78
N TYR A 432 -5.39 1.44 16.20
CA TYR A 432 -6.21 2.64 16.33
C TYR A 432 -7.25 2.65 15.23
N ARG A 433 -8.44 3.11 15.61
CA ARG A 433 -9.66 3.27 14.81
C ARG A 433 -9.46 3.95 13.44
N GLY A 434 -8.34 4.63 13.21
CA GLY A 434 -7.99 5.37 12.00
C GLY A 434 -7.06 4.70 10.99
N LYS A 435 -6.22 3.73 11.40
CA LYS A 435 -5.21 3.12 10.51
C LYS A 435 -5.82 2.01 9.68
N ILE A 436 -6.43 2.40 8.57
CA ILE A 436 -7.08 1.46 7.66
C ILE A 436 -6.10 0.68 6.80
N GLN A 437 -4.89 1.21 6.57
CA GLN A 437 -3.89 0.71 5.61
C GLN A 437 -3.25 -0.62 6.00
N ASP A 438 -3.46 -1.05 7.25
CA ASP A 438 -2.90 -2.29 7.80
C ASP A 438 -3.77 -3.50 7.46
N LYS A 439 -4.89 -3.30 6.76
CA LYS A 439 -5.80 -4.39 6.38
C LYS A 439 -5.29 -5.11 5.14
N ASN A 440 -5.28 -6.44 5.20
CA ASN A 440 -5.03 -7.25 4.01
C ASN A 440 -6.24 -7.18 3.07
N VAL A 441 -6.07 -6.53 1.92
CA VAL A 441 -7.11 -6.36 0.89
C VAL A 441 -6.67 -7.03 -0.40
N ASN A 442 -7.60 -7.73 -1.06
CA ASN A 442 -7.35 -8.30 -2.38
C ASN A 442 -7.11 -7.19 -3.39
N ILE A 443 -5.98 -7.26 -4.10
CA ILE A 443 -5.61 -6.29 -5.13
C ILE A 443 -6.33 -6.69 -6.42
N THR A 444 -7.48 -6.07 -6.66
CA THR A 444 -8.25 -6.22 -7.91
C THR A 444 -8.51 -4.86 -8.50
N ILE A 445 -8.51 -4.75 -9.82
CA ILE A 445 -8.95 -3.53 -10.52
C ILE A 445 -10.42 -3.26 -10.21
N GLU A 446 -10.80 -1.98 -10.15
CA GLU A 446 -12.19 -1.56 -10.02
C GLU A 446 -12.99 -1.98 -11.26
N PRO A 447 -14.24 -2.45 -11.11
CA PRO A 447 -15.04 -2.96 -12.22
C PRO A 447 -15.34 -1.92 -13.30
N MET A 448 -15.75 -2.40 -14.47
CA MET A 448 -16.24 -1.57 -15.57
C MET A 448 -17.58 -0.89 -15.23
N TYR A 449 -17.81 0.29 -15.80
CA TYR A 449 -19.07 1.00 -15.68
C TYR A 449 -20.17 0.38 -16.55
N VAL A 450 -21.39 0.42 -16.02
CA VAL A 450 -22.62 -0.13 -16.61
C VAL A 450 -23.76 0.87 -16.54
N LEU A 451 -24.73 0.75 -17.45
CA LEU A 451 -26.04 1.38 -17.34
C LEU A 451 -27.01 0.40 -16.66
N THR A 452 -27.49 0.74 -15.48
CA THR A 452 -28.35 -0.14 -14.66
C THR A 452 -29.40 0.67 -13.89
N TYR A 453 -30.43 0.01 -13.37
CA TYR A 453 -31.41 0.62 -12.46
C TYR A 453 -31.02 0.51 -10.99
N TYR A 454 -30.04 -0.35 -10.66
CA TYR A 454 -29.69 -0.67 -9.28
C TYR A 454 -28.20 -0.49 -9.04
N GLU A 455 -27.90 0.33 -8.04
CA GLU A 455 -26.57 0.56 -7.53
C GLU A 455 -26.48 0.05 -6.10
N LYS A 456 -25.35 -0.56 -5.75
CA LYS A 456 -25.11 -1.02 -4.38
C LYS A 456 -25.04 0.18 -3.43
N ALA A 457 -25.80 0.13 -2.33
CA ALA A 457 -25.74 1.17 -1.31
C ALA A 457 -24.36 1.22 -0.66
N ASN A 458 -23.74 2.41 -0.63
CA ASN A 458 -22.47 2.65 0.04
C ASN A 458 -22.67 3.56 1.26
N GLU A 459 -21.88 3.34 2.32
CA GLU A 459 -21.95 4.12 3.57
C GLU A 459 -21.42 5.56 3.38
N VAL A 460 -20.55 5.79 2.40
CA VAL A 460 -19.98 7.10 2.08
C VAL A 460 -20.72 7.72 0.89
N LYS A 461 -21.10 8.99 1.04
CA LYS A 461 -21.86 9.77 0.05
C LYS A 461 -21.11 9.84 -1.29
N ARG A 462 -21.71 9.27 -2.34
CA ARG A 462 -21.10 9.13 -3.66
C ARG A 462 -21.26 10.34 -4.57
N ILE A 463 -20.31 10.45 -5.51
CA ILE A 463 -20.38 11.29 -6.70
C ILE A 463 -21.53 10.76 -7.57
N VAL A 464 -22.49 11.62 -7.90
CA VAL A 464 -23.55 11.26 -8.83
C VAL A 464 -22.97 11.31 -10.23
N HIS A 465 -22.78 10.14 -10.84
CA HIS A 465 -22.35 10.01 -12.22
C HIS A 465 -23.43 10.58 -13.16
N TYR A 466 -23.04 11.51 -14.03
CA TYR A 466 -23.97 12.25 -14.86
C TYR A 466 -23.46 12.34 -16.30
N HIS A 467 -24.37 12.09 -17.24
CA HIS A 467 -24.16 12.38 -18.64
C HIS A 467 -25.47 12.89 -19.25
N LYS A 468 -25.40 13.99 -20.01
CA LYS A 468 -26.60 14.66 -20.54
C LYS A 468 -27.47 13.73 -21.36
N TYR A 469 -26.88 12.96 -22.27
CA TYR A 469 -27.62 12.04 -23.14
C TYR A 469 -28.39 10.97 -22.36
N ILE A 470 -27.81 10.45 -21.27
CA ILE A 470 -28.48 9.44 -20.43
C ILE A 470 -29.62 10.07 -19.62
N ASP A 471 -29.47 11.33 -19.20
CA ASP A 471 -30.55 12.07 -18.54
C ASP A 471 -31.71 12.37 -19.50
N ASP A 472 -31.41 12.74 -20.75
CA ASP A 472 -32.42 12.94 -21.80
C ASP A 472 -33.12 11.61 -22.14
N LEU A 473 -32.37 10.50 -22.20
CA LEU A 473 -32.90 9.16 -22.38
C LEU A 473 -33.86 8.77 -21.23
N ASN A 474 -33.52 9.09 -19.99
CA ASN A 474 -34.40 8.91 -18.84
C ASN A 474 -35.72 9.71 -18.92
N ARG A 475 -35.70 10.88 -19.56
CA ARG A 475 -36.91 11.73 -19.76
C ARG A 475 -37.84 11.22 -20.84
N SER A 476 -37.43 10.24 -21.64
CA SER A 476 -38.28 9.62 -22.68
C SER A 476 -39.51 8.89 -22.10
N GLY A 477 -39.47 8.51 -20.82
CA GLY A 477 -40.54 7.77 -20.15
C GLY A 477 -40.65 6.30 -20.54
N VAL A 478 -39.70 5.76 -21.32
CA VAL A 478 -39.70 4.35 -21.75
C VAL A 478 -39.23 3.41 -20.65
N PHE A 479 -38.36 3.87 -19.77
CA PHE A 479 -37.75 3.04 -18.73
C PHE A 479 -38.61 3.03 -17.45
N PRO A 480 -38.78 1.85 -16.81
CA PRO A 480 -39.56 1.73 -15.57
C PRO A 480 -38.89 2.45 -14.39
N LYS A 481 -37.57 2.62 -14.45
CA LYS A 481 -36.76 3.34 -13.46
C LYS A 481 -35.71 4.18 -14.17
N ARG A 482 -35.14 5.15 -13.46
CA ARG A 482 -34.04 5.97 -13.97
C ARG A 482 -32.79 5.10 -14.17
N LEU A 483 -32.26 5.07 -15.39
CA LEU A 483 -30.94 4.54 -15.72
C LEU A 483 -29.85 5.34 -15.00
N GLN A 484 -28.96 4.62 -14.34
CA GLN A 484 -27.81 5.12 -13.61
C GLN A 484 -26.53 4.59 -14.26
N ILE A 485 -25.47 5.40 -14.22
CA ILE A 485 -24.12 4.98 -14.61
C ILE A 485 -23.41 4.55 -13.33
N SER A 486 -23.03 3.28 -13.21
CA SER A 486 -22.43 2.73 -11.99
C SER A 486 -21.35 1.71 -12.30
N ASN A 487 -20.32 1.63 -11.47
CA ASN A 487 -19.32 0.56 -11.47
C ASN A 487 -19.55 -0.47 -10.34
N THR A 488 -20.56 -0.26 -9.49
CA THR A 488 -20.91 -1.19 -8.42
C THR A 488 -22.35 -1.63 -8.52
N GLU A 489 -22.52 -2.82 -9.04
CA GLU A 489 -23.82 -3.44 -9.28
C GLU A 489 -24.38 -4.02 -7.98
N ALA A 490 -25.70 -3.88 -7.79
CA ALA A 490 -26.39 -4.53 -6.70
C ALA A 490 -26.99 -5.86 -7.16
N PRO A 491 -26.89 -6.94 -6.36
CA PRO A 491 -27.69 -8.13 -6.60
C PRO A 491 -29.18 -7.80 -6.45
N LEU A 492 -30.00 -8.36 -7.32
CA LEU A 492 -31.45 -8.18 -7.30
C LEU A 492 -32.11 -9.04 -6.23
N THR A 493 -33.21 -8.54 -5.66
CA THR A 493 -34.12 -9.36 -4.85
C THR A 493 -35.00 -10.23 -5.76
N GLU A 494 -35.53 -11.32 -5.22
CA GLU A 494 -36.44 -12.22 -5.97
C GLU A 494 -37.65 -11.48 -6.55
N GLU A 495 -38.23 -10.53 -5.80
CA GLU A 495 -39.32 -9.68 -6.26
C GLU A 495 -38.91 -8.79 -7.45
N GLN A 496 -37.70 -8.24 -7.41
CA GLN A 496 -37.16 -7.43 -8.51
C GLN A 496 -36.92 -8.29 -9.76
N VAL A 497 -36.37 -9.50 -9.60
CA VAL A 497 -36.17 -10.45 -10.70
C VAL A 497 -37.51 -10.78 -11.38
N ASN A 498 -38.55 -11.11 -10.60
CA ASN A 498 -39.89 -11.38 -11.12
C ASN A 498 -40.49 -10.17 -11.84
N THR A 499 -40.24 -8.96 -11.34
CA THR A 499 -40.66 -7.72 -12.00
C THR A 499 -39.97 -7.56 -13.36
N HIS A 500 -38.67 -7.84 -13.46
CA HIS A 500 -37.95 -7.76 -14.73
C HIS A 500 -38.41 -8.81 -15.75
N PHE A 501 -38.77 -10.03 -15.32
CA PHE A 501 -39.42 -10.99 -16.23
C PHE A 501 -40.75 -10.47 -16.79
N ALA A 502 -41.60 -9.88 -15.95
CA ALA A 502 -42.86 -9.28 -16.42
C ALA A 502 -42.64 -8.07 -17.36
N LEU A 503 -41.58 -7.29 -17.11
CA LEU A 503 -41.17 -6.18 -17.98
C LEU A 503 -40.67 -6.67 -19.33
N ILE A 504 -39.93 -7.79 -19.39
CA ILE A 504 -39.50 -8.42 -20.65
C ILE A 504 -40.71 -8.76 -21.53
N ASP A 505 -41.78 -9.34 -20.96
CA ASP A 505 -43.02 -9.64 -21.71
C ASP A 505 -43.72 -8.37 -22.21
N THR A 506 -43.74 -7.34 -21.36
CA THR A 506 -44.35 -6.03 -21.67
C THR A 506 -43.59 -5.30 -22.79
N HIS A 507 -42.26 -5.28 -22.72
CA HIS A 507 -41.40 -4.70 -23.74
C HIS A 507 -41.46 -5.51 -25.04
N THR A 508 -41.57 -6.83 -24.97
CA THR A 508 -41.76 -7.69 -26.15
C THR A 508 -43.03 -7.32 -26.91
N SER A 509 -44.15 -7.14 -26.20
CA SER A 509 -45.41 -6.66 -26.79
C SER A 509 -45.24 -5.26 -27.42
N SER A 510 -44.48 -4.39 -26.76
CA SER A 510 -44.20 -3.03 -27.25
C SER A 510 -43.29 -3.02 -28.49
N ILE A 511 -42.32 -3.91 -28.59
CA ILE A 511 -41.42 -4.05 -29.74
C ILE A 511 -42.19 -4.57 -30.96
N VAL A 512 -43.14 -5.50 -30.78
CA VAL A 512 -44.02 -5.95 -31.87
C VAL A 512 -44.80 -4.78 -32.49
N SER A 513 -45.20 -3.80 -31.68
CA SER A 513 -45.93 -2.62 -32.17
C SER A 513 -45.05 -1.58 -32.89
N ASP A 514 -43.75 -1.53 -32.58
CA ASP A 514 -42.79 -0.59 -33.19
C ASP A 514 -41.39 -1.24 -33.26
N PRO A 515 -41.15 -2.11 -34.26
CA PRO A 515 -39.94 -2.95 -34.30
C PRO A 515 -38.65 -2.16 -34.56
N ASN A 516 -38.75 -0.93 -35.08
CA ASN A 516 -37.58 -0.12 -35.46
C ASN A 516 -37.19 0.89 -34.37
N ASN A 517 -37.74 0.78 -33.16
CA ASN A 517 -37.45 1.71 -32.08
C ASN A 517 -36.24 1.25 -31.24
N PRO A 518 -35.08 1.92 -31.35
CA PRO A 518 -33.86 1.48 -30.66
C PRO A 518 -34.00 1.54 -29.13
N VAL A 519 -34.78 2.48 -28.60
CA VAL A 519 -34.97 2.67 -27.16
C VAL A 519 -35.77 1.54 -26.53
N ARG A 520 -36.74 0.96 -27.26
CA ARG A 520 -37.55 -0.18 -26.78
C ARG A 520 -36.73 -1.48 -26.72
N HIS A 521 -35.95 -1.76 -27.76
CA HIS A 521 -34.98 -2.86 -27.76
C HIS A 521 -33.97 -2.69 -26.64
N PHE A 522 -33.44 -1.48 -26.46
CA PHE A 522 -32.50 -1.18 -25.38
C PHE A 522 -33.13 -1.39 -23.99
N ALA A 523 -34.37 -0.95 -23.76
CA ALA A 523 -35.04 -1.16 -22.47
C ALA A 523 -35.16 -2.66 -22.13
N ARG A 524 -35.60 -3.48 -23.09
CA ARG A 524 -35.68 -4.94 -22.91
C ARG A 524 -34.32 -5.58 -22.70
N ALA A 525 -33.28 -5.08 -23.40
CA ALA A 525 -31.92 -5.54 -23.19
C ALA A 525 -31.40 -5.29 -21.76
N ILE A 526 -31.74 -4.15 -21.15
CA ILE A 526 -31.40 -3.88 -19.75
C ILE A 526 -32.09 -4.88 -18.82
N ASP A 527 -33.35 -5.23 -19.09
CA ASP A 527 -34.06 -6.23 -18.28
C ASP A 527 -33.45 -7.63 -18.43
N PHE A 528 -33.09 -8.05 -19.66
CA PHE A 528 -32.34 -9.29 -19.89
C PHE A 528 -30.99 -9.29 -19.17
N TYR A 529 -30.27 -8.18 -19.20
CA TYR A 529 -29.01 -8.02 -18.47
C TYR A 529 -29.18 -8.23 -16.97
N LEU A 530 -30.23 -7.63 -16.40
CA LEU A 530 -30.53 -7.71 -14.96
C LEU A 530 -30.88 -9.13 -14.52
N VAL A 531 -31.61 -9.90 -15.34
CA VAL A 531 -31.87 -11.32 -15.08
C VAL A 531 -30.72 -12.25 -15.50
N GLN A 532 -29.57 -11.69 -15.90
CA GLN A 532 -28.35 -12.39 -16.34
C GLN A 532 -28.51 -13.24 -17.62
N ASP A 533 -29.49 -12.94 -18.46
CA ASP A 533 -29.60 -13.49 -19.82
C ASP A 533 -28.74 -12.67 -20.78
N PHE A 534 -27.44 -12.98 -20.84
CA PHE A 534 -26.50 -12.27 -21.70
C PHE A 534 -26.77 -12.48 -23.20
N SER A 535 -27.30 -13.64 -23.59
CA SER A 535 -27.67 -13.94 -24.97
C SER A 535 -28.79 -13.01 -25.47
N GLY A 536 -29.93 -13.01 -24.77
CA GLY A 536 -31.06 -12.15 -25.13
C GLY A 536 -30.69 -10.66 -25.09
N CYS A 537 -29.86 -10.27 -24.11
CA CYS A 537 -29.33 -8.92 -24.02
C CYS A 537 -28.51 -8.53 -25.27
N ILE A 538 -27.55 -9.34 -25.69
CA ILE A 538 -26.69 -9.03 -26.85
C ILE A 538 -27.51 -8.97 -28.16
N GLU A 539 -28.49 -9.85 -28.31
CA GLU A 539 -29.39 -9.85 -29.48
C GLU A 539 -30.18 -8.54 -29.56
N ASP A 540 -30.83 -8.11 -28.48
CA ASP A 540 -31.60 -6.86 -28.45
C ASP A 540 -30.71 -5.62 -28.62
N LEU A 541 -29.52 -5.59 -27.99
CA LEU A 541 -28.57 -4.51 -28.21
C LEU A 541 -28.11 -4.44 -29.67
N THR A 542 -28.02 -5.59 -30.34
CA THR A 542 -27.69 -5.64 -31.76
C THR A 542 -28.84 -5.13 -32.62
N GLN A 543 -30.09 -5.46 -32.29
CA GLN A 543 -31.25 -4.87 -32.97
C GLN A 543 -31.35 -3.36 -32.76
N ALA A 544 -31.08 -2.87 -31.54
CA ALA A 544 -31.04 -1.44 -31.26
C ALA A 544 -29.99 -0.71 -32.12
N VAL A 545 -28.80 -1.30 -32.29
CA VAL A 545 -27.74 -0.77 -33.15
C VAL A 545 -28.12 -0.80 -34.64
N VAL A 546 -28.83 -1.83 -35.09
CA VAL A 546 -29.31 -1.92 -36.48
C VAL A 546 -30.40 -0.88 -36.76
N ALA A 547 -31.24 -0.59 -35.77
CA ALA A 547 -32.30 0.41 -35.87
C ALA A 547 -31.76 1.85 -35.89
N ASP A 548 -30.73 2.15 -35.08
CA ASP A 548 -30.06 3.45 -35.02
C ASP A 548 -28.56 3.27 -34.73
N ASP A 549 -27.72 3.54 -35.73
CA ASP A 549 -26.27 3.40 -35.64
C ASP A 549 -25.59 4.54 -34.85
N THR A 550 -26.34 5.57 -34.48
CA THR A 550 -25.90 6.68 -33.63
C THR A 550 -26.23 6.46 -32.15
N PHE A 551 -27.02 5.44 -31.82
CA PHE A 551 -27.46 5.12 -30.46
C PHE A 551 -26.33 4.45 -29.64
N PHE A 552 -25.36 5.25 -29.20
CA PHE A 552 -24.18 4.78 -28.48
C PHE A 552 -24.44 3.98 -27.19
N PRO A 553 -25.53 4.19 -26.40
CA PRO A 553 -25.75 3.38 -25.19
C PRO A 553 -25.85 1.88 -25.49
N ALA A 554 -26.37 1.50 -26.65
CA ALA A 554 -26.43 0.10 -27.05
C ALA A 554 -25.04 -0.49 -27.30
N TYR A 555 -24.15 0.25 -27.99
CA TYR A 555 -22.75 -0.16 -28.16
C TYR A 555 -22.02 -0.28 -26.82
N PHE A 556 -22.23 0.68 -25.91
CA PHE A 556 -21.60 0.70 -24.58
C PHE A 556 -22.00 -0.52 -23.74
N MET A 557 -23.30 -0.81 -23.65
CA MET A 557 -23.80 -1.99 -22.94
C MET A 557 -23.37 -3.28 -23.62
N ARG A 558 -23.36 -3.32 -24.96
CA ARG A 558 -23.01 -4.54 -25.70
C ARG A 558 -21.54 -4.91 -25.50
N ALA A 559 -20.65 -3.93 -25.47
CA ALA A 559 -19.25 -4.13 -25.13
C ALA A 559 -19.10 -4.74 -23.73
N LEU A 560 -19.75 -4.16 -22.73
CA LEU A 560 -19.69 -4.64 -21.34
C LEU A 560 -20.21 -6.08 -21.21
N VAL A 561 -21.40 -6.37 -21.76
CA VAL A 561 -22.05 -7.66 -21.63
C VAL A 561 -21.25 -8.75 -22.33
N ARG A 562 -20.73 -8.48 -23.52
CA ARG A 562 -19.81 -9.39 -24.22
C ARG A 562 -18.55 -9.67 -23.40
N CYS A 563 -17.96 -8.63 -22.80
CA CYS A 563 -16.79 -8.81 -21.95
C CYS A 563 -17.09 -9.69 -20.73
N LYS A 564 -18.21 -9.44 -20.03
CA LYS A 564 -18.66 -10.29 -18.91
C LYS A 564 -18.90 -11.74 -19.33
N GLN A 565 -19.53 -11.96 -20.48
CA GLN A 565 -19.78 -13.29 -21.01
C GLN A 565 -18.47 -14.04 -21.29
N LEU A 566 -17.48 -13.37 -21.88
CA LEU A 566 -16.16 -13.95 -22.15
C LEU A 566 -15.41 -14.30 -20.86
N GLU A 567 -15.43 -13.43 -19.86
CA GLU A 567 -14.80 -13.70 -18.56
C GLU A 567 -15.48 -14.86 -17.82
N TYR A 568 -16.82 -14.94 -17.87
CA TYR A 568 -17.55 -16.06 -17.28
C TYR A 568 -17.17 -17.39 -17.94
N GLN A 569 -17.13 -17.43 -19.27
CA GLN A 569 -16.71 -18.62 -20.01
C GLN A 569 -15.27 -19.02 -19.69
N LYS A 570 -14.36 -18.04 -19.56
CA LYS A 570 -12.97 -18.30 -19.18
C LYS A 570 -12.87 -18.89 -17.78
N ALA A 571 -13.56 -18.30 -16.80
CA ALA A 571 -13.60 -18.79 -15.43
C ALA A 571 -14.19 -20.21 -15.33
N GLU A 572 -15.21 -20.52 -16.12
CA GLU A 572 -15.81 -21.86 -16.19
C GLU A 572 -14.80 -22.90 -16.72
N VAL A 573 -14.07 -22.56 -17.80
CA VAL A 573 -13.02 -23.43 -18.38
C VAL A 573 -11.88 -23.65 -17.38
N GLU A 574 -11.44 -22.61 -16.68
CA GLU A 574 -10.39 -22.68 -15.65
C GLU A 574 -10.84 -23.57 -14.47
N ALA A 575 -12.07 -23.42 -13.99
CA ALA A 575 -12.63 -24.23 -12.89
C ALA A 575 -12.78 -25.73 -13.26
N ILE A 576 -13.16 -26.01 -14.51
CA ILE A 576 -13.25 -27.39 -15.02
C ILE A 576 -11.85 -28.02 -15.13
N SER A 577 -10.85 -27.22 -15.53
CA SER A 577 -9.46 -27.67 -15.66
C SER A 577 -8.82 -27.97 -14.30
N SER A 578 -9.10 -27.16 -13.27
CA SER A 578 -8.57 -27.37 -11.91
C SER A 578 -9.18 -28.57 -11.19
N THR A 579 -10.44 -28.91 -11.51
CA THR A 579 -11.18 -29.98 -10.81
C THR A 579 -10.89 -31.38 -11.38
N SER A 580 -10.48 -31.46 -12.65
CA SER A 580 -10.53 -32.74 -13.38
C SER A 580 -9.19 -33.47 -13.48
N GLY A 581 -8.02 -32.85 -13.23
CA GLY A 581 -6.70 -33.51 -13.34
C GLY A 581 -6.39 -34.17 -14.71
N ILE A 582 -7.28 -34.01 -15.70
CA ILE A 582 -7.21 -34.61 -17.02
C ILE A 582 -6.72 -33.54 -17.99
N LEU A 583 -5.54 -33.77 -18.57
CA LEU A 583 -5.13 -33.11 -19.81
C LEU A 583 -6.14 -33.47 -20.90
N LEU A 584 -7.04 -32.54 -21.20
CA LEU A 584 -7.95 -32.66 -22.35
C LEU A 584 -7.11 -32.76 -23.64
N PRO A 585 -7.36 -33.76 -24.50
CA PRO A 585 -6.68 -33.88 -25.78
C PRO A 585 -7.31 -32.91 -26.78
N ASP A 586 -6.76 -31.70 -26.86
CA ASP A 586 -6.44 -31.00 -28.11
C ASP A 586 -6.09 -29.54 -27.83
N LYS A 587 -4.88 -29.15 -28.27
CA LYS A 587 -4.41 -27.76 -28.41
C LYS A 587 -5.20 -27.00 -29.51
N LYS A 588 -6.53 -26.91 -29.37
CA LYS A 588 -7.42 -26.16 -30.29
C LYS A 588 -8.47 -25.29 -29.61
N LYS A 589 -8.43 -25.14 -28.27
CA LYS A 589 -9.23 -24.14 -27.53
C LYS A 589 -8.40 -23.28 -26.58
N GLU A 590 -7.11 -23.12 -26.86
CA GLU A 590 -6.22 -22.24 -26.09
C GLU A 590 -6.32 -20.76 -26.51
N VAL A 591 -7.32 -20.41 -27.33
CA VAL A 591 -7.58 -19.02 -27.74
C VAL A 591 -9.10 -18.88 -27.94
N SER A 592 -9.85 -18.42 -26.94
CA SER A 592 -10.97 -17.51 -27.25
C SER A 592 -10.28 -16.34 -27.95
N SER A 593 -10.43 -16.32 -29.27
CA SER A 593 -9.56 -15.60 -30.17
C SER A 593 -9.46 -14.13 -29.79
N ASN A 594 -8.29 -13.49 -29.96
CA ASN A 594 -8.17 -12.02 -29.92
C ASN A 594 -9.35 -11.33 -30.65
N THR A 595 -9.86 -11.97 -31.70
CA THR A 595 -11.06 -11.59 -32.46
C THR A 595 -12.31 -11.31 -31.61
N ASP A 596 -12.55 -12.04 -30.53
CA ASP A 596 -13.76 -11.86 -29.71
C ASP A 596 -13.67 -10.60 -28.83
N TYR A 597 -12.47 -10.32 -28.31
CA TYR A 597 -12.17 -9.07 -27.62
C TYR A 597 -12.04 -7.88 -28.58
N ASP A 598 -11.65 -8.10 -29.83
CA ASP A 598 -11.64 -7.07 -30.88
C ASP A 598 -13.05 -6.53 -31.13
N ILE A 599 -14.08 -7.37 -31.05
CA ILE A 599 -15.48 -6.94 -31.17
C ILE A 599 -15.85 -5.99 -30.01
N VAL A 600 -15.45 -6.32 -28.77
CA VAL A 600 -15.68 -5.47 -27.60
C VAL A 600 -14.97 -4.12 -27.77
N LYS A 601 -13.72 -4.14 -28.22
CA LYS A 601 -12.92 -2.95 -28.49
C LYS A 601 -13.56 -2.07 -29.57
N ASN A 602 -14.03 -2.67 -30.66
CA ASN A 602 -14.71 -1.97 -31.75
C ASN A 602 -16.00 -1.28 -31.27
N ASP A 603 -16.79 -1.94 -30.42
CA ASP A 603 -17.98 -1.33 -29.83
C ASP A 603 -17.61 -0.11 -28.96
N LEU A 604 -16.56 -0.19 -28.13
CA LEU A 604 -16.08 0.93 -27.32
C LEU A 604 -15.51 2.07 -28.17
N ASP A 605 -14.72 1.77 -29.20
CA ASP A 605 -14.18 2.77 -30.11
C ASP A 605 -15.31 3.48 -30.90
N LYS A 606 -16.39 2.75 -31.24
CA LYS A 606 -17.59 3.35 -31.82
C LYS A 606 -18.29 4.29 -30.84
N VAL A 607 -18.44 3.91 -29.57
CA VAL A 607 -18.97 4.82 -28.52
C VAL A 607 -18.13 6.09 -28.44
N ILE A 608 -16.80 5.96 -28.40
CA ILE A 608 -15.88 7.11 -28.34
C ILE A 608 -16.03 8.01 -29.57
N SER A 609 -16.28 7.44 -30.75
CA SER A 609 -16.50 8.23 -31.97
C SER A 609 -17.84 9.00 -31.97
N LEU A 610 -18.88 8.43 -31.34
CA LEU A 610 -20.23 9.00 -31.28
C LEU A 610 -20.38 10.00 -30.13
N ALA A 611 -19.79 9.71 -28.98
CA ALA A 611 -19.82 10.51 -27.78
C ALA A 611 -18.40 10.66 -27.18
N PRO A 612 -17.56 11.55 -27.74
CA PRO A 612 -16.18 11.74 -27.28
C PRO A 612 -16.06 12.27 -25.85
N ASP A 613 -17.14 12.83 -25.29
CA ASP A 613 -17.26 13.33 -23.92
C ASP A 613 -17.75 12.26 -22.92
N PHE A 614 -18.12 11.07 -23.40
CA PHE A 614 -18.57 9.98 -22.54
C PHE A 614 -17.38 9.26 -21.89
N VAL A 615 -16.91 9.83 -20.77
CA VAL A 615 -15.72 9.41 -19.99
C VAL A 615 -15.67 7.90 -19.72
N TYR A 616 -16.82 7.29 -19.42
CA TYR A 616 -16.94 5.89 -19.01
C TYR A 616 -16.53 4.90 -20.11
N ALA A 617 -16.63 5.27 -21.39
CA ALA A 617 -16.17 4.42 -22.49
C ALA A 617 -14.63 4.32 -22.52
N TYR A 618 -13.92 5.42 -22.27
CA TYR A 618 -12.46 5.39 -22.18
C TYR A 618 -12.00 4.54 -21.00
N TYR A 619 -12.66 4.67 -19.84
CA TYR A 619 -12.35 3.84 -18.68
C TYR A 619 -12.61 2.36 -18.93
N ASN A 620 -13.76 1.99 -19.51
CA ASN A 620 -14.04 0.58 -19.85
C ASN A 620 -13.04 0.04 -20.88
N ARG A 621 -12.59 0.86 -21.84
CA ARG A 621 -11.52 0.49 -22.78
C ARG A 621 -10.19 0.28 -22.07
N GLY A 622 -9.89 1.07 -21.05
CA GLY A 622 -8.74 0.90 -20.17
C GLY A 622 -8.77 -0.42 -19.41
N ASN A 623 -9.91 -0.73 -18.78
CA ASN A 623 -10.12 -2.00 -18.07
C ASN A 623 -9.95 -3.20 -19.00
N LEU A 624 -10.59 -3.17 -20.19
CA LEU A 624 -10.43 -4.20 -21.21
C LEU A 624 -8.97 -4.41 -21.59
N SER A 625 -8.23 -3.33 -21.81
CA SER A 625 -6.81 -3.39 -22.17
C SER A 625 -5.96 -3.94 -21.02
N ALA A 626 -6.26 -3.56 -19.78
CA ALA A 626 -5.58 -4.08 -18.60
C ALA A 626 -5.83 -5.59 -18.40
N MET A 627 -7.08 -6.06 -18.64
CA MET A 627 -7.43 -7.49 -18.60
C MET A 627 -6.68 -8.30 -19.67
N LEU A 628 -6.43 -7.70 -20.83
CA LEU A 628 -5.61 -8.28 -21.92
C LEU A 628 -4.10 -8.15 -21.69
N ASN A 629 -3.67 -7.64 -20.53
CA ASN A 629 -2.28 -7.32 -20.19
C ASN A 629 -1.61 -6.29 -21.12
N ASP A 630 -2.39 -5.54 -21.92
CA ASP A 630 -1.89 -4.36 -22.65
C ASP A 630 -1.96 -3.12 -21.74
N TYR A 631 -1.02 -3.10 -20.79
CA TYR A 631 -0.93 -2.04 -19.79
C TYR A 631 -0.63 -0.66 -20.40
N ARG A 632 0.04 -0.60 -21.56
CA ARG A 632 0.34 0.67 -22.23
C ARG A 632 -0.94 1.28 -22.82
N ALA A 633 -1.73 0.50 -23.53
CA ALA A 633 -3.02 0.96 -24.04
C ALA A 633 -4.00 1.30 -22.90
N ALA A 634 -3.95 0.53 -21.80
CA ALA A 634 -4.75 0.80 -20.61
C ALA A 634 -4.45 2.18 -20.01
N ILE A 635 -3.17 2.51 -19.80
CA ILE A 635 -2.74 3.81 -19.28
C ILE A 635 -3.23 4.95 -20.18
N VAL A 636 -3.06 4.84 -21.51
CA VAL A 636 -3.52 5.88 -22.45
C VAL A 636 -5.03 6.10 -22.34
N ALA A 637 -5.81 5.03 -22.18
CA ALA A 637 -7.26 5.12 -22.03
C ALA A 637 -7.65 5.76 -20.69
N TYR A 638 -7.00 5.40 -19.58
CA TYR A 638 -7.21 6.02 -18.27
C TYR A 638 -6.78 7.49 -18.25
N ASP A 639 -5.66 7.84 -18.88
CA ASP A 639 -5.20 9.23 -19.05
C ASP A 639 -6.29 10.07 -19.71
N LYS A 640 -6.90 9.55 -20.79
CA LYS A 640 -7.97 10.28 -21.49
C LYS A 640 -9.23 10.41 -20.63
N ALA A 641 -9.56 9.38 -19.85
CA ALA A 641 -10.69 9.44 -18.91
C ALA A 641 -10.46 10.52 -17.82
N ILE A 642 -9.24 10.62 -17.29
CA ILE A 642 -8.85 11.61 -16.28
C ILE A 642 -8.77 13.03 -16.87
N GLU A 643 -8.35 13.17 -18.13
CA GLU A 643 -8.34 14.45 -18.83
C GLU A 643 -9.76 15.03 -18.95
N LEU A 644 -10.73 14.19 -19.27
CA LEU A 644 -12.14 14.57 -19.39
C LEU A 644 -12.81 14.79 -18.02
N ASN A 645 -12.47 13.97 -17.02
CA ASN A 645 -12.95 14.14 -15.64
C ASN A 645 -11.79 14.01 -14.63
N LYS A 646 -11.34 15.15 -14.12
CA LYS A 646 -10.20 15.23 -13.18
C LYS A 646 -10.46 14.59 -11.82
N ASP A 647 -11.73 14.42 -11.44
CA ASP A 647 -12.16 13.84 -10.17
C ASP A 647 -12.61 12.38 -10.33
N PHE A 648 -12.09 11.68 -11.35
CA PHE A 648 -12.45 10.29 -11.64
C PHE A 648 -11.60 9.29 -10.85
N ALA A 649 -12.03 9.00 -9.61
CA ALA A 649 -11.29 8.18 -8.64
C ALA A 649 -10.86 6.81 -9.19
N GLU A 650 -11.79 6.10 -9.84
CA GLU A 650 -11.62 4.76 -10.36
C GLU A 650 -10.54 4.69 -11.43
N ALA A 651 -10.47 5.71 -12.29
CA ALA A 651 -9.44 5.79 -13.33
C ALA A 651 -8.04 5.97 -12.72
N TYR A 652 -7.90 6.80 -11.67
CA TYR A 652 -6.63 6.88 -10.94
C TYR A 652 -6.28 5.55 -10.26
N PHE A 653 -7.25 4.88 -9.64
CA PHE A 653 -7.00 3.61 -8.96
C PHE A 653 -6.49 2.54 -9.95
N ASN A 654 -7.20 2.32 -11.05
CA ASN A 654 -6.83 1.31 -12.04
C ASN A 654 -5.55 1.68 -12.80
N ARG A 655 -5.32 2.96 -13.10
CA ARG A 655 -4.05 3.41 -13.70
C ARG A 655 -2.89 3.23 -12.72
N GLY A 656 -3.10 3.50 -11.44
CA GLY A 656 -2.13 3.30 -10.38
C GLY A 656 -1.71 1.84 -10.23
N LEU A 657 -2.68 0.92 -10.21
CA LEU A 657 -2.41 -0.52 -10.24
C LEU A 657 -1.68 -0.96 -11.50
N THR A 658 -2.09 -0.42 -12.66
CA THR A 658 -1.45 -0.71 -13.94
C THR A 658 0.03 -0.27 -13.93
N HIS A 659 0.35 0.88 -13.34
CA HIS A 659 1.73 1.32 -13.16
C HIS A 659 2.52 0.40 -12.23
N ILE A 660 1.93 -0.08 -11.14
CA ILE A 660 2.56 -1.04 -10.21
C ILE A 660 2.83 -2.37 -10.92
N PHE A 661 1.89 -2.88 -11.72
CA PHE A 661 2.10 -4.10 -12.51
C PHE A 661 3.24 -3.96 -13.54
N LEU A 662 3.52 -2.74 -14.00
CA LEU A 662 4.68 -2.43 -14.84
C LEU A 662 5.99 -2.18 -14.06
N GLY A 663 5.97 -2.26 -12.73
CA GLY A 663 7.12 -1.97 -11.85
C GLY A 663 7.35 -0.48 -11.57
N ASN A 664 6.47 0.41 -12.03
CA ASN A 664 6.56 1.85 -11.82
C ASN A 664 5.87 2.26 -10.51
N ASN A 665 6.38 1.76 -9.37
CA ASN A 665 5.73 1.92 -8.06
C ASN A 665 5.54 3.39 -7.68
N LYS A 666 6.51 4.26 -7.98
CA LYS A 666 6.42 5.69 -7.62
C LYS A 666 5.22 6.38 -8.27
N THR A 667 5.01 6.20 -9.58
CA THR A 667 3.86 6.80 -10.28
C THR A 667 2.56 6.13 -9.88
N GLY A 668 2.59 4.80 -9.67
CA GLY A 668 1.44 4.05 -9.20
C GLY A 668 0.93 4.50 -7.83
N ILE A 669 1.84 4.73 -6.88
CA ILE A 669 1.52 5.25 -5.55
C ILE A 669 0.92 6.66 -5.63
N SER A 670 1.47 7.54 -6.49
CA SER A 670 0.90 8.89 -6.68
C SER A 670 -0.56 8.84 -7.20
N ASP A 671 -0.85 7.92 -8.11
CA ASP A 671 -2.21 7.72 -8.62
C ASP A 671 -3.14 7.13 -7.56
N LEU A 672 -2.68 6.13 -6.80
CA LEU A 672 -3.42 5.55 -5.69
C LEU A 672 -3.69 6.58 -4.58
N SER A 673 -2.73 7.47 -4.29
CA SER A 673 -2.92 8.58 -3.34
C SER A 673 -4.08 9.47 -3.80
N LYS A 674 -4.14 9.79 -5.10
CA LYS A 674 -5.24 10.58 -5.66
C LYS A 674 -6.58 9.83 -5.63
N ALA A 675 -6.58 8.52 -5.90
CA ALA A 675 -7.77 7.69 -5.80
C ALA A 675 -8.31 7.62 -4.37
N GLY A 676 -7.42 7.44 -3.38
CA GLY A 676 -7.75 7.47 -1.96
C GLY A 676 -8.27 8.82 -1.49
N GLU A 677 -7.69 9.91 -2.00
CA GLU A 677 -8.20 11.27 -1.78
C GLU A 677 -9.63 11.41 -2.32
N LEU A 678 -9.94 10.84 -3.49
CA LEU A 678 -11.25 10.93 -4.12
C LEU A 678 -12.29 9.93 -3.58
N GLY A 679 -11.91 9.04 -2.65
CA GLY A 679 -12.84 8.20 -1.90
C GLY A 679 -12.63 6.69 -2.03
N ILE A 680 -11.63 6.23 -2.78
CA ILE A 680 -11.30 4.80 -2.89
C ILE A 680 -10.37 4.41 -1.72
N VAL A 681 -11.01 4.04 -0.61
CA VAL A 681 -10.35 3.75 0.68
C VAL A 681 -9.33 2.60 0.57
N SER A 682 -9.60 1.61 -0.28
CA SER A 682 -8.71 0.47 -0.51
C SER A 682 -7.32 0.89 -0.99
N ALA A 683 -7.18 2.06 -1.62
CA ALA A 683 -5.92 2.56 -2.15
C ALA A 683 -4.83 2.70 -1.09
N TYR A 684 -5.15 3.12 0.14
CA TYR A 684 -4.16 3.31 1.21
C TYR A 684 -3.50 2.00 1.66
N ASN A 685 -4.24 0.88 1.63
CA ASN A 685 -3.66 -0.45 1.90
C ASN A 685 -2.59 -0.83 0.86
N ILE A 686 -2.88 -0.49 -0.40
CA ILE A 686 -2.03 -0.80 -1.53
C ILE A 686 -0.79 0.10 -1.49
N ILE A 687 -0.95 1.39 -1.19
CA ILE A 687 0.16 2.32 -0.99
C ILE A 687 1.14 1.78 0.05
N LYS A 688 0.67 1.37 1.23
CA LYS A 688 1.53 0.81 2.28
C LYS A 688 2.32 -0.41 1.77
N ARG A 689 1.62 -1.40 1.22
CA ARG A 689 2.23 -2.65 0.73
C ARG A 689 3.35 -2.39 -0.29
N PHE A 690 3.13 -1.49 -1.24
CA PHE A 690 4.12 -1.20 -2.29
C PHE A 690 5.14 -0.12 -1.92
N THR A 691 4.96 0.55 -0.77
CA THR A 691 5.98 1.41 -0.17
C THR A 691 6.99 0.57 0.63
N GLU A 692 6.53 -0.48 1.32
CA GLU A 692 7.38 -1.39 2.12
C GLU A 692 8.13 -2.42 1.26
N MET A 693 7.55 -2.86 0.15
CA MET A 693 8.22 -3.77 -0.81
C MET A 693 9.27 -3.08 -1.68
N GLY A 694 9.50 -1.77 -1.50
CA GLY A 694 10.46 -0.99 -2.26
C GLY A 694 11.88 -1.11 -1.71
N GLU A 695 12.49 -2.29 -1.84
CA GLU A 695 13.95 -2.51 -1.90
C GLU A 695 14.27 -3.85 -2.59
#